data_AF-A0A387HBF0-F1
#
_entry.id   AF-A0A387HBF0-F1
#
_cell.length_a   1.000
_cell.length_b   1.000
_cell.length_c   1.000
_cell.angle_alpha   90.00
_cell.angle_beta   90.00
_cell.angle_gamma   90.00
#
_symmetry.space_group_name_H-M   'P 1'
#
loop_
_entity.id
_entity.type
_entity.pdbx_description
1 polymer ?
#
loop_
_entity_poly.entity_id
_entity_poly.type
_entity_poly.pdbx_seq_one_letter_code
_entity_poly.pdbx_strand_id
1 'polypeptide(L)'
;MDDLTFDTSLPVVSWWCETTEEHAGGRSPDPVAAAPGATSGVRVGAGAQESDVCVGAVAQELAAFVSAAHSAALRAHRALQEWVLAGADTAPRPPTARGRALSAESSGTPPPLPRPPRVPRQSDPVVQPGAAPLTAETAAVQEGASLRAVRATLTWHRASTAPSFDGLAVTALPPQQGSDPRRWEVRHQGLVVGEATSHGNAIAPASPASPGSQPPPRTGQFKPLARAVRDRLHRSDLDRLTTGDLVGVLGEPFAHPHASALPASAFAHVDDVVVTGSGTGRHLLGQVRATTTLGDTDGPDWTTLLAAAWQALHVHALHQGMHLCLPHPSATPWTEEPVQVEVCDAERLVGPLRLVADVTAIGLVPRPHVLADVSFSDDRATLARLHAVGCVLRERTGSPLGPGESNPRRTADGEQVFAHELHMAHAADGDLRVTHGARHRSVHPVRPRLPRGDLLMLDRMVDSPAAHGSYPVGSSYVTEYDVPASPWYVEENAGTTPHLAHLESSLQAAAFVGAALGVALEFPDQDLTVRNLDGCSRLLRAVDLRGRTVRQRTILLAHTPLPGAVLQRYGYELAVAGETFYTGEAVHGFLTQPVLARQQGLDGGRLVPPWLRQQTARPDARPLEPDADHPAASGRLAFLDAATTTFVEHGGRYGLGYLLCDRPIDPDDWFFGHHFLHDPVMPGSCGVEMLLQMTRACLRAAKITTATMPEPQLGAELRWTYRGQIQPYNRMLQAEVHLRDVTRTDTGVTVTAEGSVWRDGLRIYAVDNIAVHLPGGSPAREAA
;
A
#
# COMPACT_ATOMS: atom_id res chain seq x y z
N MET A 1 -11.63 16.69 -33.38
CA MET A 1 -11.03 16.74 -32.04
C MET A 1 -11.80 15.77 -31.13
N ASP A 2 -11.63 14.44 -31.15
CA ASP A 2 -10.60 13.55 -31.75
C ASP A 2 -9.17 13.95 -31.29
N ASP A 3 -8.50 13.30 -30.34
CA ASP A 3 -8.35 11.86 -30.12
C ASP A 3 -8.19 11.49 -28.64
N LEU A 4 -8.94 10.49 -28.18
CA LEU A 4 -8.67 9.68 -26.98
C LEU A 4 -9.17 8.25 -27.29
N THR A 5 -8.26 7.29 -27.44
CA THR A 5 -8.56 5.95 -27.97
C THR A 5 -8.63 4.87 -26.91
N PHE A 6 -9.58 3.94 -27.08
CA PHE A 6 -9.73 2.69 -26.32
C PHE A 6 -10.25 1.58 -27.25
N ASP A 7 -9.81 0.35 -27.00
CA ASP A 7 -10.07 -0.89 -27.79
C ASP A 7 -9.50 -0.85 -29.24
N THR A 8 -9.19 -1.96 -29.93
CA THR A 8 -9.84 -3.29 -29.95
C THR A 8 -8.96 -4.51 -29.64
N SER A 9 -9.36 -5.29 -28.64
CA SER A 9 -9.41 -6.77 -28.56
C SER A 9 -8.65 -7.69 -29.57
N LEU A 10 -7.71 -8.51 -29.03
CA LEU A 10 -7.42 -9.94 -29.35
C LEU A 10 -6.92 -10.34 -30.79
N PRO A 11 -6.39 -11.59 -31.00
CA PRO A 11 -5.39 -12.33 -30.22
C PRO A 11 -4.26 -12.96 -31.07
N VAL A 12 -3.05 -13.10 -30.51
CA VAL A 12 -1.87 -13.77 -31.13
C VAL A 12 -1.08 -14.44 -29.98
N VAL A 13 -0.95 -15.76 -29.78
CA VAL A 13 -1.01 -16.97 -30.64
C VAL A 13 0.00 -16.91 -31.78
N SER A 14 1.14 -17.57 -31.61
CA SER A 14 2.16 -17.72 -32.65
C SER A 14 1.63 -18.59 -33.81
N TRP A 15 1.38 -17.98 -34.97
CA TRP A 15 1.01 -18.69 -36.19
C TRP A 15 2.16 -18.75 -37.18
N TRP A 16 2.53 -19.97 -37.58
CA TRP A 16 2.86 -20.33 -38.95
C TRP A 16 2.28 -21.71 -39.24
N CYS A 17 1.49 -21.77 -40.32
CA CYS A 17 0.95 -22.86 -41.14
C CYS A 17 1.29 -24.36 -40.85
N GLU A 18 0.48 -25.34 -41.25
CA GLU A 18 -0.53 -25.34 -42.34
C GLU A 18 -1.62 -26.44 -42.14
N THR A 19 -2.83 -26.20 -42.70
CA THR A 19 -3.84 -27.15 -43.31
C THR A 19 -3.94 -28.64 -42.90
N THR A 20 -5.12 -29.30 -42.82
CA THR A 20 -6.51 -28.96 -43.25
C THR A 20 -7.58 -29.86 -42.57
N GLU A 21 -8.86 -29.46 -42.70
CA GLU A 21 -10.08 -30.30 -42.84
C GLU A 21 -10.51 -31.31 -41.75
N GLU A 22 -11.42 -30.84 -40.88
CA GLU A 22 -12.85 -31.23 -40.87
C GLU A 22 -13.25 -32.72 -40.95
N HIS A 23 -13.79 -33.29 -39.84
CA HIS A 23 -15.15 -33.86 -39.79
C HIS A 23 -15.61 -34.23 -38.35
N ALA A 24 -16.92 -34.48 -38.18
CA ALA A 24 -17.61 -34.57 -36.88
C ALA A 24 -17.71 -35.99 -36.27
N GLY A 25 -17.96 -36.09 -34.95
CA GLY A 25 -18.78 -37.19 -34.41
C GLY A 25 -18.56 -37.72 -32.99
N GLY A 26 -19.28 -37.15 -32.01
CA GLY A 26 -20.17 -37.95 -31.14
C GLY A 26 -19.69 -38.63 -29.82
N ARG A 27 -20.63 -38.65 -28.86
CA ARG A 27 -20.88 -39.64 -27.79
C ARG A 27 -19.96 -39.73 -26.55
N SER A 28 -20.52 -39.22 -25.45
CA SER A 28 -20.51 -39.82 -24.09
C SER A 28 -21.21 -41.23 -24.09
N PRO A 29 -21.20 -42.10 -23.03
CA PRO A 29 -20.93 -41.75 -21.62
C PRO A 29 -20.21 -42.78 -20.69
N ASP A 30 -19.91 -42.29 -19.47
CA ASP A 30 -20.09 -42.92 -18.14
C ASP A 30 -19.19 -44.08 -17.60
N PRO A 31 -19.14 -44.28 -16.25
CA PRO A 31 -17.91 -44.71 -15.56
C PRO A 31 -18.01 -46.03 -14.76
N VAL A 32 -16.86 -46.46 -14.18
CA VAL A 32 -16.76 -47.49 -13.13
C VAL A 32 -15.74 -47.03 -12.06
N ALA A 33 -15.84 -47.53 -10.82
CA ALA A 33 -15.15 -47.03 -9.63
C ALA A 33 -14.25 -48.07 -8.90
N ALA A 34 -13.60 -47.62 -7.81
CA ALA A 34 -12.95 -48.38 -6.72
C ALA A 34 -11.57 -49.05 -6.95
N ALA A 35 -10.52 -48.44 -6.36
CA ALA A 35 -9.75 -48.89 -5.17
C ALA A 35 -9.53 -50.41 -4.86
N PRO A 36 -8.57 -50.78 -3.97
CA PRO A 36 -7.21 -50.25 -3.72
C PRO A 36 -6.11 -51.35 -3.48
N GLY A 37 -4.83 -50.97 -3.28
CA GLY A 37 -3.98 -51.63 -2.27
C GLY A 37 -2.55 -52.14 -2.63
N ALA A 38 -1.78 -52.39 -1.55
CA ALA A 38 -0.62 -53.29 -1.41
C ALA A 38 0.71 -53.03 -2.17
N THR A 39 1.57 -52.24 -1.53
CA THR A 39 3.01 -52.51 -1.24
C THR A 39 3.71 -53.75 -1.84
N SER A 40 4.88 -53.53 -2.44
CA SER A 40 6.10 -54.31 -2.15
C SER A 40 7.34 -53.40 -2.30
N GLY A 41 8.48 -53.76 -1.70
CA GLY A 41 9.66 -52.90 -1.63
C GLY A 41 10.94 -53.60 -2.11
N VAL A 42 11.91 -52.82 -2.60
CA VAL A 42 13.24 -53.31 -3.01
C VAL A 42 14.34 -52.45 -2.38
N ARG A 43 15.34 -53.14 -1.82
CA ARG A 43 16.62 -52.67 -1.25
C ARG A 43 17.59 -53.86 -1.43
N VAL A 44 18.87 -53.73 -1.79
CA VAL A 44 19.76 -52.56 -2.00
C VAL A 44 20.64 -52.83 -3.22
N GLY A 45 21.05 -51.77 -3.93
CA GLY A 45 22.25 -51.78 -4.79
C GLY A 45 22.98 -50.45 -4.62
N ALA A 46 24.21 -50.47 -4.08
CA ALA A 46 24.97 -49.24 -3.77
C ALA A 46 25.89 -48.84 -4.93
N GLY A 47 26.04 -47.54 -5.21
CA GLY A 47 26.88 -47.10 -6.34
C GLY A 47 26.83 -45.62 -6.75
N ALA A 48 26.56 -44.68 -5.85
CA ALA A 48 26.78 -43.24 -6.08
C ALA A 48 27.11 -42.54 -4.76
N GLN A 49 28.08 -41.62 -4.76
CA GLN A 49 28.54 -40.88 -3.57
C GLN A 49 27.75 -39.59 -3.34
N GLU A 50 27.90 -39.04 -2.14
CA GLU A 50 27.32 -37.75 -1.75
C GLU A 50 27.87 -36.59 -2.60
N SER A 51 26.99 -35.67 -2.98
CA SER A 51 27.34 -34.30 -3.36
C SER A 51 26.21 -33.36 -2.96
N ASP A 52 26.01 -33.21 -1.64
CA ASP A 52 25.06 -32.27 -1.03
C ASP A 52 25.58 -30.83 -1.20
N VAL A 53 25.27 -30.23 -2.36
CA VAL A 53 25.92 -29.00 -2.83
C VAL A 53 24.90 -28.01 -3.40
N CYS A 54 24.72 -26.91 -2.68
CA CYS A 54 24.40 -25.57 -3.22
C CYS A 54 23.03 -25.26 -3.85
N VAL A 55 21.92 -25.64 -3.21
CA VAL A 55 20.67 -24.84 -3.33
C VAL A 55 20.89 -23.39 -2.86
N GLY A 56 21.84 -23.17 -1.93
CA GLY A 56 22.28 -21.84 -1.50
C GLY A 56 23.02 -21.05 -2.58
N ALA A 57 23.67 -21.69 -3.56
CA ALA A 57 24.36 -20.95 -4.63
C ALA A 57 23.37 -20.22 -5.53
N VAL A 58 22.18 -20.76 -5.81
CA VAL A 58 21.19 -20.06 -6.66
C VAL A 58 20.67 -18.78 -6.01
N ALA A 59 20.57 -18.74 -4.67
CA ALA A 59 20.23 -17.53 -3.93
C ALA A 59 21.39 -16.53 -3.87
N GLN A 60 22.63 -17.03 -3.70
CA GLN A 60 23.83 -16.21 -3.80
C GLN A 60 24.04 -15.67 -5.21
N GLU A 61 23.80 -16.44 -6.26
CA GLU A 61 23.80 -16.05 -7.66
C GLU A 61 22.69 -15.06 -7.97
N LEU A 62 21.52 -15.13 -7.34
CA LEU A 62 20.46 -14.13 -7.49
C LEU A 62 20.85 -12.75 -6.91
N ALA A 63 21.35 -12.70 -5.68
CA ALA A 63 21.79 -11.42 -5.11
C ALA A 63 23.11 -10.95 -5.74
N ALA A 64 24.01 -11.88 -6.07
CA ALA A 64 25.20 -11.59 -6.84
C ALA A 64 24.85 -11.21 -8.29
N PHE A 65 23.69 -11.61 -8.85
CA PHE A 65 23.16 -11.22 -10.16
C PHE A 65 22.52 -9.83 -10.12
N VAL A 66 21.71 -9.52 -9.11
CA VAL A 66 21.25 -8.13 -8.90
C VAL A 66 22.48 -7.26 -8.71
N SER A 67 23.44 -7.72 -7.91
CA SER A 67 24.79 -7.17 -7.80
C SER A 67 25.67 -7.41 -9.05
N ALA A 68 25.25 -8.13 -10.10
CA ALA A 68 26.03 -8.42 -11.33
C ALA A 68 25.60 -7.53 -12.48
N ALA A 69 24.29 -7.35 -12.65
CA ALA A 69 23.69 -6.36 -13.52
C ALA A 69 23.96 -4.96 -12.94
N HIS A 70 23.86 -4.81 -11.61
CA HIS A 70 24.42 -3.65 -10.92
C HIS A 70 25.94 -3.60 -11.11
N SER A 71 26.73 -4.66 -10.83
CA SER A 71 28.19 -4.68 -11.12
C SER A 71 28.53 -4.49 -12.60
N ALA A 72 27.62 -4.68 -13.56
CA ALA A 72 27.85 -4.53 -14.99
C ALA A 72 27.53 -3.10 -15.44
N ALA A 73 26.48 -2.48 -14.88
CA ALA A 73 26.29 -1.04 -14.94
C ALA A 73 27.45 -0.29 -14.25
N LEU A 74 27.88 -0.75 -13.08
CA LEU A 74 29.10 -0.36 -12.35
C LEU A 74 30.37 -0.56 -13.20
N ARG A 75 30.58 -1.72 -13.84
CA ARG A 75 31.79 -1.96 -14.66
C ARG A 75 31.76 -1.19 -15.97
N ALA A 76 30.59 -0.98 -16.58
CA ALA A 76 30.42 -0.05 -17.69
C ALA A 76 30.68 1.40 -17.25
N HIS A 77 30.24 1.78 -16.03
CA HIS A 77 30.53 3.10 -15.47
C HIS A 77 31.99 3.25 -15.04
N ARG A 78 32.62 2.19 -14.51
CA ARG A 78 34.02 2.17 -14.11
C ARG A 78 34.95 2.19 -15.32
N ALA A 79 34.57 1.55 -16.42
CA ALA A 79 35.22 1.76 -17.72
C ALA A 79 35.05 3.22 -18.20
N LEU A 80 33.90 3.85 -17.98
CA LEU A 80 33.68 5.28 -18.22
C LEU A 80 34.58 6.17 -17.34
N GLN A 81 34.80 5.77 -16.08
CA GLN A 81 35.56 6.46 -15.04
C GLN A 81 37.06 6.37 -15.30
N GLU A 82 37.57 5.17 -15.57
CA GLU A 82 38.97 4.90 -15.95
C GLU A 82 39.30 5.62 -17.29
N TRP A 83 38.34 5.71 -18.21
CA TRP A 83 38.43 6.54 -19.44
C TRP A 83 38.50 8.04 -19.15
N VAL A 84 37.72 8.57 -18.20
CA VAL A 84 37.76 9.99 -17.80
C VAL A 84 39.09 10.36 -17.12
N LEU A 85 39.60 9.49 -16.23
CA LEU A 85 40.80 9.79 -15.44
C LEU A 85 42.09 9.66 -16.23
N ALA A 86 42.20 8.67 -17.13
CA ALA A 86 43.38 8.49 -17.97
C ALA A 86 43.64 9.65 -18.96
N GLY A 87 42.63 10.51 -19.20
CA GLY A 87 42.74 11.66 -20.12
C GLY A 87 43.42 12.91 -19.55
N ALA A 88 43.84 12.92 -18.27
CA ALA A 88 44.24 14.15 -17.59
C ALA A 88 45.73 14.53 -17.67
N ASP A 89 46.65 13.57 -17.80
CA ASP A 89 48.01 13.72 -17.24
C ASP A 89 49.15 13.95 -18.26
N THR A 90 48.86 14.25 -19.53
CA THR A 90 49.90 14.54 -20.55
C THR A 90 49.61 15.78 -21.39
N ALA A 91 50.22 16.92 -21.02
CA ALA A 91 50.19 18.15 -21.81
C ALA A 91 51.59 18.81 -21.91
N PRO A 92 52.28 18.76 -23.07
CA PRO A 92 53.47 19.57 -23.30
C PRO A 92 53.11 21.04 -23.56
N ARG A 93 53.94 21.98 -23.08
CA ARG A 93 53.74 23.42 -23.28
C ARG A 93 53.91 23.84 -24.77
N PRO A 94 53.17 24.86 -25.25
CA PRO A 94 53.20 25.27 -26.64
C PRO A 94 54.40 26.18 -27.00
N PRO A 95 54.97 26.05 -28.22
CA PRO A 95 55.85 27.05 -28.81
C PRO A 95 55.04 28.16 -29.54
N THR A 96 55.65 29.33 -29.72
CA THR A 96 55.01 30.51 -30.35
C THR A 96 55.09 30.51 -31.89
N ALA A 97 54.09 31.11 -32.55
CA ALA A 97 53.87 31.04 -33.99
C ALA A 97 54.78 31.95 -34.87
N ARG A 98 55.02 31.53 -36.14
CA ARG A 98 55.33 32.42 -37.28
C ARG A 98 55.33 31.70 -38.66
N GLY A 99 54.57 32.23 -39.62
CA GLY A 99 55.08 32.50 -40.99
C GLY A 99 54.79 31.56 -42.18
N ARG A 100 54.01 32.07 -43.15
CA ARG A 100 54.09 31.90 -44.64
C ARG A 100 53.98 30.50 -45.31
N ALA A 101 52.81 30.28 -45.92
CA ALA A 101 52.52 29.92 -47.32
C ALA A 101 53.58 29.28 -48.25
N LEU A 102 53.16 28.26 -49.03
CA LEU A 102 53.07 28.31 -50.51
C LEU A 102 52.27 27.13 -51.13
N SER A 103 52.00 27.23 -52.44
CA SER A 103 51.09 26.45 -53.30
C SER A 103 51.51 25.00 -53.64
N ALA A 104 50.57 24.14 -54.06
CA ALA A 104 50.63 23.40 -55.35
C ALA A 104 49.34 22.57 -55.69
N GLU A 105 49.10 22.42 -56.99
CA GLU A 105 48.20 21.47 -57.70
C GLU A 105 48.83 20.05 -57.73
N SER A 106 48.24 18.90 -58.10
CA SER A 106 46.89 18.33 -58.38
C SER A 106 47.08 16.77 -58.42
N SER A 107 46.31 15.82 -58.98
CA SER A 107 45.04 15.69 -59.76
C SER A 107 44.52 14.23 -59.65
N GLY A 108 43.35 13.88 -60.19
CA GLY A 108 42.94 12.47 -60.44
C GLY A 108 41.44 12.15 -60.27
N THR A 109 40.89 11.27 -61.11
CA THR A 109 39.43 10.93 -61.23
C THR A 109 39.19 9.39 -61.19
N PRO A 110 37.94 8.84 -61.18
CA PRO A 110 37.61 7.63 -60.40
C PRO A 110 37.30 6.34 -61.22
N PRO A 111 36.22 5.56 -60.98
CA PRO A 111 36.23 4.27 -60.27
C PRO A 111 35.94 3.04 -61.19
N PRO A 112 35.83 1.82 -60.61
CA PRO A 112 34.64 0.99 -60.89
C PRO A 112 34.10 0.15 -59.70
N LEU A 113 32.96 -0.52 -59.95
CA LEU A 113 32.14 -1.41 -59.08
C LEU A 113 31.82 -2.72 -59.87
N PRO A 114 31.08 -3.73 -59.34
CA PRO A 114 31.16 -4.45 -58.05
C PRO A 114 31.02 -6.02 -58.22
N ARG A 115 30.69 -6.76 -57.13
CA ARG A 115 30.13 -8.17 -57.04
C ARG A 115 31.10 -9.36 -57.24
N PRO A 116 30.74 -10.60 -56.81
CA PRO A 116 29.80 -11.07 -55.75
C PRO A 116 30.52 -12.03 -54.72
N PRO A 117 29.85 -12.74 -53.77
CA PRO A 117 30.52 -13.27 -52.57
C PRO A 117 31.14 -14.67 -52.68
N ARG A 118 31.97 -15.04 -51.70
CA ARG A 118 32.37 -16.42 -51.38
C ARG A 118 32.22 -16.72 -49.89
N VAL A 119 31.77 -17.94 -49.58
CA VAL A 119 31.69 -18.51 -48.22
C VAL A 119 32.96 -19.35 -47.94
N PRO A 120 33.67 -19.12 -46.82
CA PRO A 120 34.58 -20.08 -46.21
C PRO A 120 33.92 -20.87 -45.06
N ARG A 121 34.56 -21.96 -44.62
CA ARG A 121 34.10 -22.83 -43.53
C ARG A 121 34.76 -22.47 -42.18
N GLN A 122 34.25 -23.04 -41.09
CA GLN A 122 34.84 -22.98 -39.75
C GLN A 122 36.28 -23.51 -39.70
N SER A 123 37.16 -22.80 -38.99
CA SER A 123 37.98 -23.34 -37.88
C SER A 123 38.62 -22.16 -37.12
N ASP A 124 39.01 -22.41 -35.87
CA ASP A 124 39.74 -21.52 -34.95
C ASP A 124 39.03 -20.22 -34.47
N PRO A 125 39.34 -19.74 -33.24
CA PRO A 125 39.46 -20.49 -31.99
C PRO A 125 38.44 -20.01 -30.94
N VAL A 126 38.34 -20.69 -29.79
CA VAL A 126 37.53 -20.20 -28.66
C VAL A 126 38.24 -19.00 -28.01
N VAL A 127 37.69 -17.80 -28.21
CA VAL A 127 38.19 -16.55 -27.61
C VAL A 127 37.40 -16.22 -26.33
N GLN A 128 38.12 -15.83 -25.28
CA GLN A 128 37.56 -15.40 -23.99
C GLN A 128 36.65 -14.16 -24.17
N PRO A 129 35.40 -14.15 -23.65
CA PRO A 129 34.46 -13.05 -23.86
C PRO A 129 34.71 -11.85 -22.93
N GLY A 130 34.39 -10.64 -23.41
CA GLY A 130 34.15 -9.46 -22.57
C GLY A 130 34.94 -8.20 -22.90
N ALA A 131 36.27 -8.22 -22.77
CA ALA A 131 37.05 -6.97 -22.65
C ALA A 131 37.38 -6.26 -23.98
N ALA A 132 37.76 -7.01 -25.02
CA ALA A 132 38.42 -6.46 -26.20
C ALA A 132 37.60 -5.52 -27.13
N PRO A 133 36.29 -5.73 -27.39
CA PRO A 133 35.59 -4.92 -28.40
C PRO A 133 35.31 -3.48 -27.92
N LEU A 134 35.03 -3.29 -26.62
CA LEU A 134 34.78 -1.96 -26.04
C LEU A 134 36.01 -1.05 -26.08
N THR A 135 37.20 -1.60 -25.91
CA THR A 135 38.46 -0.83 -25.96
C THR A 135 38.73 -0.25 -27.36
N ALA A 136 38.25 -0.91 -28.42
CA ALA A 136 38.44 -0.45 -29.80
C ALA A 136 37.58 0.78 -30.14
N GLU A 137 36.29 0.80 -29.74
CA GLU A 137 35.41 1.96 -29.98
C GLU A 137 35.77 3.16 -29.10
N THR A 138 36.29 2.91 -27.89
CA THR A 138 36.70 3.94 -26.92
C THR A 138 37.81 4.85 -27.46
N ALA A 139 38.64 4.36 -28.40
CA ALA A 139 39.71 5.13 -29.03
C ALA A 139 39.23 6.19 -30.04
N ALA A 140 37.98 6.13 -30.52
CA ALA A 140 37.51 6.90 -31.69
C ALA A 140 36.85 8.26 -31.36
N VAL A 141 36.67 8.61 -30.07
CA VAL A 141 35.77 9.71 -29.63
C VAL A 141 36.52 10.77 -28.78
N GLN A 142 37.76 11.11 -29.16
CA GLN A 142 38.59 12.10 -28.46
C GLN A 142 38.29 13.54 -28.89
N GLU A 143 37.34 14.24 -28.25
CA GLU A 143 37.27 15.72 -28.32
C GLU A 143 36.57 16.39 -27.11
N GLY A 144 37.24 16.38 -25.96
CA GLY A 144 37.20 17.43 -24.92
C GLY A 144 35.89 17.80 -24.19
N ALA A 145 35.64 17.19 -23.01
CA ALA A 145 34.83 17.79 -21.93
C ALA A 145 35.21 17.21 -20.55
N SER A 146 35.02 17.96 -19.46
CA SER A 146 35.20 17.46 -18.08
C SER A 146 33.85 17.21 -17.38
N LEU A 147 33.78 16.15 -16.56
CA LEU A 147 32.56 15.63 -15.96
C LEU A 147 32.58 15.78 -14.43
N ARG A 148 32.04 16.90 -13.92
CA ARG A 148 31.90 17.14 -12.47
C ARG A 148 30.60 16.62 -11.86
N ALA A 149 29.56 16.49 -12.67
CA ALA A 149 28.24 16.05 -12.27
C ALA A 149 27.79 14.85 -13.13
N VAL A 150 27.02 13.94 -12.53
CA VAL A 150 26.41 12.80 -13.23
C VAL A 150 24.91 12.98 -13.21
N ARG A 151 24.28 12.94 -14.39
CA ARG A 151 22.82 12.89 -14.54
C ARG A 151 22.41 11.69 -15.36
N ALA A 152 21.74 10.74 -14.72
CA ALA A 152 21.31 9.50 -15.35
C ALA A 152 19.87 9.15 -14.99
N THR A 153 19.28 8.29 -15.82
CA THR A 153 17.99 7.64 -15.58
C THR A 153 18.20 6.14 -15.74
N LEU A 154 17.72 5.35 -14.78
CA LEU A 154 17.90 3.91 -14.73
C LEU A 154 16.55 3.21 -14.56
N THR A 155 16.24 2.25 -15.42
CA THR A 155 15.01 1.43 -15.34
C THR A 155 15.41 -0.03 -15.21
N TRP A 156 14.79 -0.78 -14.31
CA TRP A 156 14.96 -2.22 -14.20
C TRP A 156 13.73 -2.91 -14.77
N HIS A 157 13.92 -3.85 -15.69
CA HIS A 157 12.83 -4.56 -16.36
C HIS A 157 12.65 -5.95 -15.76
N ARG A 158 11.40 -6.38 -15.61
CA ARG A 158 11.07 -7.66 -15.00
C ARG A 158 11.53 -8.86 -15.85
N ALA A 159 12.59 -9.53 -15.40
CA ALA A 159 12.94 -10.86 -15.87
C ALA A 159 11.86 -11.91 -15.52
N SER A 160 11.64 -12.88 -16.41
CA SER A 160 10.71 -14.00 -16.21
C SER A 160 11.31 -15.16 -15.40
N THR A 161 12.64 -15.28 -15.39
CA THR A 161 13.43 -16.24 -14.63
C THR A 161 14.36 -15.53 -13.66
N ALA A 162 14.85 -16.28 -12.66
CA ALA A 162 15.99 -15.86 -11.85
C ALA A 162 17.22 -15.77 -12.77
N PRO A 163 17.81 -14.59 -13.02
CA PRO A 163 18.82 -14.47 -14.06
C PRO A 163 20.23 -14.77 -13.51
N SER A 164 21.06 -15.38 -14.34
CA SER A 164 22.45 -15.77 -14.07
C SER A 164 23.45 -14.74 -14.57
N PHE A 165 24.70 -14.76 -14.08
CA PHE A 165 25.81 -14.04 -14.75
C PHE A 165 25.96 -14.51 -16.20
N ASP A 166 25.87 -15.82 -16.42
CA ASP A 166 25.88 -16.43 -17.75
C ASP A 166 24.68 -15.95 -18.56
N GLY A 167 24.96 -15.32 -19.70
CA GLY A 167 23.96 -14.72 -20.59
C GLY A 167 23.69 -13.23 -20.37
N LEU A 168 24.40 -12.55 -19.45
CA LEU A 168 24.41 -11.08 -19.40
C LEU A 168 25.17 -10.47 -20.60
N ALA A 169 24.56 -9.47 -21.22
CA ALA A 169 25.18 -8.60 -22.22
C ALA A 169 24.81 -7.14 -21.93
N VAL A 170 25.73 -6.21 -22.19
CA VAL A 170 25.48 -4.76 -22.14
C VAL A 170 25.70 -4.20 -23.53
N THR A 171 24.71 -3.50 -24.06
CA THR A 171 24.73 -2.95 -25.42
C THR A 171 24.52 -1.44 -25.36
N ALA A 172 25.48 -0.67 -25.86
CA ALA A 172 25.26 0.75 -26.12
C ALA A 172 24.35 0.91 -27.35
N LEU A 173 23.30 1.72 -27.25
CA LEU A 173 22.44 2.03 -28.39
C LEU A 173 23.04 3.22 -29.17
N PRO A 174 23.05 3.18 -30.51
CA PRO A 174 23.52 4.30 -31.31
C PRO A 174 22.60 5.52 -31.11
N PRO A 175 23.14 6.75 -31.01
CA PRO A 175 22.33 7.96 -30.98
C PRO A 175 21.57 8.11 -32.31
N GLN A 176 20.30 8.51 -32.26
CA GLN A 176 19.51 8.72 -33.49
C GLN A 176 19.83 10.08 -34.13
N GLN A 177 20.20 11.06 -33.31
CA GLN A 177 20.75 12.36 -33.72
C GLN A 177 21.93 12.79 -32.84
N GLY A 178 22.81 13.66 -33.35
CA GLY A 178 24.10 13.99 -32.73
C GLY A 178 24.07 14.70 -31.37
N SER A 179 22.88 15.00 -30.83
CA SER A 179 22.67 15.59 -29.50
C SER A 179 21.83 14.72 -28.56
N ASP A 180 21.52 13.48 -28.93
CA ASP A 180 20.71 12.59 -28.11
C ASP A 180 21.40 12.16 -26.81
N PRO A 181 20.64 11.96 -25.71
CA PRO A 181 21.19 11.36 -24.50
C PRO A 181 21.60 9.90 -24.78
N ARG A 182 22.84 9.55 -24.38
CA ARG A 182 23.39 8.21 -24.63
C ARG A 182 22.60 7.16 -23.86
N ARG A 183 22.30 6.02 -24.48
CA ARG A 183 21.52 4.93 -23.87
C ARG A 183 22.25 3.59 -23.93
N TRP A 184 21.99 2.76 -22.92
CA TRP A 184 22.48 1.39 -22.83
C TRP A 184 21.35 0.45 -22.42
N GLU A 185 21.30 -0.72 -23.01
CA GLU A 185 20.49 -1.85 -22.57
C GLU A 185 21.36 -2.86 -21.81
N VAL A 186 20.85 -3.37 -20.70
CA VAL A 186 21.35 -4.59 -20.07
C VAL A 186 20.40 -5.71 -20.43
N ARG A 187 20.89 -6.75 -21.11
CA ARG A 187 20.12 -7.93 -21.51
C ARG A 187 20.59 -9.18 -20.77
N HIS A 188 19.66 -10.05 -20.39
CA HIS A 188 19.95 -11.41 -19.94
C HIS A 188 19.26 -12.41 -20.86
N GLN A 189 20.01 -13.37 -21.41
CA GLN A 189 19.51 -14.38 -22.36
C GLN A 189 18.70 -13.77 -23.53
N GLY A 190 19.08 -12.54 -23.95
CA GLY A 190 18.43 -11.77 -25.01
C GLY A 190 17.28 -10.85 -24.56
N LEU A 191 16.66 -11.10 -23.40
CA LEU A 191 15.62 -10.24 -22.83
C LEU A 191 16.24 -8.99 -22.19
N VAL A 192 15.63 -7.81 -22.34
CA VAL A 192 16.07 -6.61 -21.61
C VAL A 192 15.69 -6.76 -20.13
N VAL A 193 16.66 -6.58 -19.24
CA VAL A 193 16.51 -6.62 -17.78
C VAL A 193 16.84 -5.27 -17.11
N GLY A 194 17.36 -4.32 -17.88
CA GLY A 194 17.43 -2.92 -17.46
C GLY A 194 17.89 -2.00 -18.58
N GLU A 195 17.66 -0.71 -18.40
CA GLU A 195 18.08 0.38 -19.28
C GLU A 195 18.78 1.47 -18.47
N ALA A 196 19.76 2.12 -19.10
CA ALA A 196 20.40 3.32 -18.58
C ALA A 196 20.40 4.41 -19.65
N THR A 197 20.10 5.65 -19.26
CA THR A 197 20.20 6.85 -20.10
C THR A 197 21.05 7.89 -19.39
N SER A 198 22.04 8.48 -20.07
CA SER A 198 22.88 9.58 -19.55
C SER A 198 22.54 10.88 -20.26
N HIS A 199 22.23 11.91 -19.47
CA HIS A 199 21.83 13.24 -19.93
C HIS A 199 23.02 14.23 -19.99
N GLY A 200 24.19 13.83 -19.50
CA GLY A 200 25.38 14.68 -19.44
C GLY A 200 25.14 15.98 -18.67
N ASN A 201 25.65 17.10 -19.20
CA ASN A 201 25.43 18.45 -18.63
C ASN A 201 24.06 19.05 -18.98
N ALA A 202 23.20 18.37 -19.74
CA ALA A 202 21.86 18.88 -20.01
C ALA A 202 21.03 18.98 -18.72
N ILE A 203 19.99 19.80 -18.76
CA ILE A 203 18.93 19.74 -17.76
C ILE A 203 18.17 18.45 -18.03
N ALA A 204 18.21 17.50 -17.09
CA ALA A 204 17.40 16.29 -17.17
C ALA A 204 15.92 16.69 -17.32
N PRO A 205 15.07 15.92 -18.04
CA PRO A 205 13.64 16.21 -18.14
C PRO A 205 13.09 16.42 -16.74
N ALA A 206 12.53 17.63 -16.51
CA ALA A 206 12.56 18.26 -15.20
C ALA A 206 12.14 17.30 -14.07
N SER A 207 13.01 17.15 -13.05
CA SER A 207 12.65 16.44 -11.83
C SER A 207 11.29 16.93 -11.35
N PRO A 208 10.36 16.04 -10.97
CA PRO A 208 9.03 16.44 -10.53
C PRO A 208 9.19 17.54 -9.49
N ALA A 209 8.66 18.72 -9.82
CA ALA A 209 9.15 19.99 -9.28
C ALA A 209 9.21 19.90 -7.75
N SER A 210 10.41 20.12 -7.18
CA SER A 210 10.71 19.91 -5.76
C SER A 210 9.51 20.36 -4.92
N PRO A 211 8.74 19.43 -4.32
CA PRO A 211 7.42 19.76 -3.81
C PRO A 211 7.51 20.95 -2.88
N GLY A 212 6.55 21.88 -3.03
CA GLY A 212 6.55 23.14 -2.30
C GLY A 212 6.67 22.90 -0.79
N SER A 213 7.03 23.93 -0.02
CA SER A 213 7.25 23.81 1.43
C SER A 213 6.01 23.47 2.27
N GLN A 214 4.90 23.08 1.63
CA GLN A 214 3.78 22.37 2.25
C GLN A 214 3.98 20.86 2.03
N PRO A 215 3.93 20.02 3.09
CA PRO A 215 3.85 18.58 2.89
C PRO A 215 2.59 18.23 2.07
N PRO A 216 2.58 17.12 1.32
CA PRO A 216 1.36 16.65 0.69
C PRO A 216 0.25 16.46 1.74
N PRO A 217 -1.04 16.60 1.37
CA PRO A 217 -2.15 16.30 2.28
C PRO A 217 -1.96 14.88 2.83
N ARG A 218 -2.13 14.69 4.16
CA ARG A 218 -1.81 13.45 4.91
C ARG A 218 -2.22 12.20 4.11
N THR A 219 -1.27 11.60 3.40
CA THR A 219 -1.46 10.30 2.75
C THR A 219 -1.61 9.22 3.82
N GLY A 220 -2.34 8.15 3.47
CA GLY A 220 -2.83 7.19 4.45
C GLY A 220 -1.75 6.60 5.35
N GLN A 221 -2.06 6.44 6.64
CA GLN A 221 -1.10 5.99 7.64
C GLN A 221 -0.71 4.52 7.41
N PHE A 222 0.46 4.28 6.82
CA PHE A 222 0.98 2.92 6.70
C PHE A 222 1.28 2.34 8.09
N LYS A 223 0.58 1.26 8.43
CA LYS A 223 0.77 0.55 9.69
C LYS A 223 1.85 -0.53 9.55
N PRO A 224 2.90 -0.54 10.40
CA PRO A 224 3.86 -1.64 10.44
C PRO A 224 3.14 -2.97 10.73
N LEU A 225 3.47 -4.03 9.98
CA LEU A 225 2.83 -5.35 10.14
C LEU A 225 3.33 -6.08 11.40
N ALA A 226 4.49 -5.67 11.90
CA ALA A 226 5.06 -6.05 13.19
C ALA A 226 5.80 -4.84 13.76
N ARG A 227 6.02 -4.79 15.08
CA ARG A 227 6.74 -3.69 15.73
C ARG A 227 8.12 -4.13 16.17
N ALA A 228 9.14 -3.56 15.55
CA ALA A 228 10.53 -3.84 15.89
C ALA A 228 10.84 -3.45 17.34
N VAL A 229 11.68 -4.23 18.01
CA VAL A 229 12.24 -3.88 19.33
C VAL A 229 13.51 -3.01 19.22
N ARG A 230 13.92 -2.67 17.98
CA ARG A 230 15.08 -1.82 17.65
C ARG A 230 14.80 -0.98 16.41
N ASP A 231 14.61 0.32 16.58
CA ASP A 231 14.56 1.31 15.48
C ASP A 231 15.96 1.64 14.92
N ARG A 232 17.05 1.27 15.63
CA ARG A 232 18.44 1.46 15.21
C ARG A 232 19.19 0.12 15.18
N LEU A 233 19.88 -0.12 14.07
CA LEU A 233 20.58 -1.36 13.76
C LEU A 233 22.04 -1.03 13.39
N HIS A 234 22.99 -1.53 14.17
CA HIS A 234 24.42 -1.40 13.87
C HIS A 234 24.90 -2.55 12.98
N ARG A 235 26.14 -2.47 12.45
CA ARG A 235 26.82 -3.56 11.70
C ARG A 235 26.47 -4.97 12.18
N SER A 236 26.64 -5.24 13.48
CA SER A 236 26.38 -6.54 14.10
C SER A 236 24.93 -7.02 13.98
N ASP A 237 23.96 -6.12 13.92
CA ASP A 237 22.55 -6.46 13.72
C ASP A 237 22.25 -6.69 12.23
N LEU A 238 22.83 -5.90 11.34
CA LEU A 238 22.75 -6.10 9.89
C LEU A 238 23.36 -7.45 9.47
N ASP A 239 24.53 -7.79 10.02
CA ASP A 239 25.20 -9.07 9.77
C ASP A 239 24.32 -10.24 10.24
N ARG A 240 23.69 -10.13 11.41
CA ARG A 240 22.71 -11.11 11.94
C ARG A 240 21.48 -11.24 11.04
N LEU A 241 20.95 -10.14 10.51
CA LEU A 241 19.89 -10.18 9.49
C LEU A 241 20.34 -10.95 8.23
N THR A 242 21.61 -10.87 7.81
CA THR A 242 22.09 -11.71 6.69
C THR A 242 22.07 -13.20 7.04
N THR A 243 22.36 -13.58 8.28
CA THR A 243 22.25 -14.99 8.73
C THR A 243 20.81 -15.48 8.92
N GLY A 244 19.80 -14.61 8.81
CA GLY A 244 18.38 -14.93 8.99
C GLY A 244 17.85 -14.75 10.42
N ASP A 245 18.65 -14.20 11.34
CA ASP A 245 18.27 -13.92 12.73
C ASP A 245 17.34 -12.69 12.85
N LEU A 246 16.16 -12.79 12.25
CA LEU A 246 15.11 -11.76 12.32
C LEU A 246 14.61 -11.56 13.75
N VAL A 247 14.37 -12.65 14.49
CA VAL A 247 13.82 -12.61 15.86
C VAL A 247 14.78 -11.95 16.84
N GLY A 248 16.07 -12.31 16.81
CA GLY A 248 17.05 -11.75 17.73
C GLY A 248 17.40 -10.28 17.44
N VAL A 249 17.05 -9.75 16.26
CA VAL A 249 17.29 -8.35 15.85
C VAL A 249 16.01 -7.50 15.98
N LEU A 250 14.89 -7.94 15.41
CA LEU A 250 13.64 -7.18 15.34
C LEU A 250 12.59 -7.62 16.39
N GLY A 251 12.71 -8.82 16.97
CA GLY A 251 11.84 -9.34 18.03
C GLY A 251 10.92 -10.48 17.58
N GLU A 252 10.28 -11.14 18.55
CA GLU A 252 9.43 -12.33 18.34
C GLU A 252 8.33 -12.17 17.25
N PRO A 253 7.65 -11.01 17.09
CA PRO A 253 6.66 -10.83 16.03
C PRO A 253 7.20 -10.91 14.59
N PHE A 254 8.52 -11.01 14.41
CA PHE A 254 9.20 -11.22 13.12
C PHE A 254 9.62 -12.69 12.91
N ALA A 255 9.20 -13.61 13.77
CA ALA A 255 9.37 -15.05 13.57
C ALA A 255 8.68 -15.48 12.27
N HIS A 256 9.44 -16.09 11.35
CA HIS A 256 8.96 -16.39 10.01
C HIS A 256 9.44 -17.77 9.53
N PRO A 257 8.55 -18.74 9.27
CA PRO A 257 8.93 -20.15 9.01
C PRO A 257 9.68 -20.35 7.68
N HIS A 258 9.62 -19.36 6.79
CA HIS A 258 10.27 -19.38 5.48
C HIS A 258 11.40 -18.34 5.38
N ALA A 259 11.89 -17.80 6.50
CA ALA A 259 13.10 -17.00 6.52
C ALA A 259 14.30 -17.85 6.05
N SER A 260 15.15 -17.25 5.22
CA SER A 260 16.39 -17.84 4.73
C SER A 260 17.52 -16.83 4.87
N ALA A 261 18.74 -17.31 5.11
CA ALA A 261 19.91 -16.46 5.07
C ALA A 261 19.99 -15.70 3.74
N LEU A 262 20.28 -14.40 3.83
CA LEU A 262 20.58 -13.53 2.71
C LEU A 262 22.07 -13.67 2.36
N PRO A 263 22.47 -13.48 1.10
CA PRO A 263 23.89 -13.44 0.74
C PRO A 263 24.63 -12.32 1.49
N ALA A 264 25.91 -12.54 1.85
CA ALA A 264 26.67 -11.66 2.73
C ALA A 264 26.82 -10.20 2.23
N SER A 265 26.63 -9.96 0.93
CA SER A 265 26.61 -8.62 0.35
C SER A 265 25.33 -7.81 0.65
N ALA A 266 24.27 -8.43 1.18
CA ALA A 266 22.92 -7.88 1.24
C ALA A 266 22.77 -6.57 2.04
N PHE A 267 23.67 -6.29 3.00
CA PHE A 267 23.73 -5.04 3.76
C PHE A 267 25.17 -4.46 3.85
N ALA A 268 26.03 -4.81 2.89
CA ALA A 268 27.45 -4.45 2.91
C ALA A 268 27.73 -2.95 2.67
N HIS A 269 26.79 -2.19 2.10
CA HIS A 269 26.96 -0.78 1.74
C HIS A 269 26.22 0.19 2.67
N VAL A 270 25.57 -0.30 3.74
CA VAL A 270 24.93 0.51 4.77
C VAL A 270 25.41 0.11 6.17
N ASP A 271 25.58 1.09 7.05
CA ASP A 271 25.85 0.90 8.48
C ASP A 271 25.05 1.89 9.33
N ASP A 272 24.90 1.59 10.62
CA ASP A 272 24.23 2.44 11.62
C ASP A 272 22.83 2.91 11.15
N VAL A 273 22.01 1.96 10.70
CA VAL A 273 20.71 2.24 10.08
C VAL A 273 19.68 2.58 11.15
N VAL A 274 19.08 3.76 11.05
CA VAL A 274 17.93 4.20 11.86
C VAL A 274 16.69 4.25 10.97
N VAL A 275 15.65 3.52 11.35
CA VAL A 275 14.34 3.54 10.71
C VAL A 275 13.38 4.39 11.56
N THR A 276 12.52 5.17 10.92
CA THR A 276 11.39 5.84 11.58
C THR A 276 10.08 5.54 10.87
N GLY A 277 9.02 5.30 11.65
CA GLY A 277 7.67 5.04 11.14
C GLY A 277 6.92 6.28 10.65
N SER A 278 5.66 6.08 10.25
CA SER A 278 4.80 7.16 9.76
C SER A 278 4.57 8.28 10.78
N GLY A 279 4.28 9.48 10.30
CA GLY A 279 4.43 10.75 11.03
C GLY A 279 5.83 11.37 10.89
N THR A 280 6.75 10.74 10.15
CA THR A 280 8.12 11.24 9.91
C THR A 280 8.47 11.26 8.43
N GLY A 281 9.52 12.02 8.08
CA GLY A 281 9.84 12.37 6.69
C GLY A 281 8.99 13.54 6.16
N ARG A 282 9.28 13.98 4.94
CA ARG A 282 8.53 15.03 4.21
C ARG A 282 7.14 14.57 3.81
N HIS A 283 7.02 13.29 3.46
CA HIS A 283 5.77 12.65 3.02
C HIS A 283 4.98 12.04 4.18
N LEU A 284 5.48 12.12 5.42
CA LEU A 284 4.90 11.53 6.63
C LEU A 284 4.75 9.99 6.61
N LEU A 285 5.27 9.28 5.60
CA LEU A 285 5.18 7.83 5.49
C LEU A 285 6.29 7.10 6.27
N GLY A 286 7.42 7.76 6.52
CA GLY A 286 8.59 7.22 7.21
C GLY A 286 9.90 7.81 6.68
N GLN A 287 11.01 7.50 7.36
CA GLN A 287 12.35 7.86 6.91
C GLN A 287 13.35 6.74 7.26
N VAL A 288 14.42 6.62 6.49
CA VAL A 288 15.61 5.84 6.84
C VAL A 288 16.81 6.77 6.86
N ARG A 289 17.65 6.63 7.89
CA ARG A 289 18.97 7.26 7.95
C ARG A 289 20.01 6.16 8.07
N ALA A 290 21.13 6.31 7.38
CA ALA A 290 22.24 5.38 7.49
C ALA A 290 23.56 6.10 7.21
N THR A 291 24.66 5.41 7.48
CA THR A 291 25.96 5.75 6.89
C THR A 291 26.26 4.78 5.75
N THR A 292 26.97 5.27 4.74
CA THR A 292 27.59 4.44 3.70
C THR A 292 29.06 4.85 3.60
N THR A 293 29.94 3.92 3.29
CA THR A 293 31.38 4.21 3.12
C THR A 293 31.77 3.85 1.70
N LEU A 294 32.22 4.86 0.94
CA LEU A 294 32.84 4.66 -0.36
C LEU A 294 34.34 4.44 -0.17
N GLY A 295 34.88 3.43 -0.85
CA GLY A 295 36.30 3.08 -0.76
C GLY A 295 37.21 4.00 -1.57
N ASP A 296 38.48 4.05 -1.20
CA ASP A 296 39.54 4.71 -1.99
C ASP A 296 39.85 3.88 -3.26
N THR A 297 38.93 3.91 -4.22
CA THR A 297 39.14 3.44 -5.59
C THR A 297 39.63 4.57 -6.49
N ASP A 298 40.29 4.25 -7.60
CA ASP A 298 40.66 5.21 -8.65
C ASP A 298 39.41 5.78 -9.36
N GLY A 299 38.72 6.72 -8.71
CA GLY A 299 37.59 7.48 -9.22
C GLY A 299 36.23 7.27 -8.52
N PRO A 300 35.23 8.08 -8.90
CA PRO A 300 33.95 8.22 -8.20
C PRO A 300 32.94 7.09 -8.42
N ASP A 301 32.93 6.11 -7.52
CA ASP A 301 31.86 5.10 -7.43
C ASP A 301 30.56 5.68 -6.81
N TRP A 302 29.86 6.51 -7.58
CA TRP A 302 28.49 6.92 -7.27
C TRP A 302 27.49 5.77 -7.34
N THR A 303 27.85 4.68 -8.02
CA THR A 303 26.97 3.53 -8.19
C THR A 303 26.74 2.76 -6.89
N THR A 304 27.75 2.66 -6.00
CA THR A 304 27.55 2.15 -4.63
C THR A 304 26.50 2.95 -3.84
N LEU A 305 26.20 4.20 -4.20
CA LEU A 305 25.08 4.95 -3.59
C LEU A 305 23.72 4.30 -3.90
N LEU A 306 23.52 3.71 -5.09
CA LEU A 306 22.31 2.95 -5.42
C LEU A 306 22.21 1.65 -4.62
N ALA A 307 23.34 0.93 -4.46
CA ALA A 307 23.39 -0.23 -3.58
C ALA A 307 23.01 0.17 -2.15
N ALA A 308 23.64 1.20 -1.59
CA ALA A 308 23.34 1.70 -0.25
C ALA A 308 21.86 2.13 -0.09
N ALA A 309 21.32 2.86 -1.08
CA ALA A 309 19.92 3.28 -1.09
C ALA A 309 18.96 2.07 -1.10
N TRP A 310 19.15 1.10 -2.00
CA TRP A 310 18.31 -0.10 -2.04
C TRP A 310 18.43 -0.93 -0.76
N GLN A 311 19.63 -1.09 -0.21
CA GLN A 311 19.85 -1.82 1.04
C GLN A 311 19.18 -1.14 2.24
N ALA A 312 19.21 0.20 2.32
CA ALA A 312 18.47 0.95 3.33
C ALA A 312 16.94 0.72 3.24
N LEU A 313 16.39 0.65 2.02
CA LEU A 313 14.96 0.36 1.81
C LEU A 313 14.61 -1.12 2.07
N HIS A 314 15.52 -2.05 1.80
CA HIS A 314 15.36 -3.44 2.18
C HIS A 314 15.32 -3.61 3.71
N VAL A 315 16.23 -2.95 4.45
CA VAL A 315 16.19 -2.90 5.92
C VAL A 315 14.88 -2.28 6.42
N HIS A 316 14.41 -1.19 5.80
CA HIS A 316 13.11 -0.59 6.14
C HIS A 316 11.96 -1.59 5.93
N ALA A 317 11.88 -2.26 4.78
CA ALA A 317 10.82 -3.23 4.50
C ALA A 317 10.86 -4.46 5.44
N LEU A 318 12.05 -4.88 5.88
CA LEU A 318 12.19 -5.87 6.95
C LEU A 318 11.64 -5.34 8.28
N HIS A 319 12.04 -4.13 8.68
CA HIS A 319 11.59 -3.45 9.90
C HIS A 319 10.06 -3.23 9.94
N GLN A 320 9.43 -2.93 8.80
CA GLN A 320 7.97 -2.81 8.69
C GLN A 320 7.23 -4.16 8.66
N GLY A 321 7.94 -5.29 8.72
CA GLY A 321 7.35 -6.63 8.76
C GLY A 321 6.82 -7.14 7.41
N MET A 322 7.14 -6.50 6.29
CA MET A 322 6.56 -6.81 4.97
C MET A 322 6.78 -8.24 4.49
N HIS A 323 7.90 -8.84 4.90
CA HIS A 323 8.26 -10.21 4.56
C HIS A 323 7.35 -11.26 5.22
N LEU A 324 6.69 -10.93 6.34
CA LEU A 324 5.83 -11.82 7.12
C LEU A 324 4.55 -12.25 6.38
N CYS A 325 4.27 -11.56 5.27
CA CYS A 325 3.14 -11.79 4.38
C CYS A 325 3.48 -12.63 3.13
N LEU A 326 4.69 -13.18 3.01
CA LEU A 326 5.16 -13.80 1.76
C LEU A 326 5.89 -15.13 2.02
N PRO A 327 5.46 -16.26 1.42
CA PRO A 327 6.21 -17.51 1.48
C PRO A 327 7.51 -17.39 0.69
N HIS A 328 8.62 -17.73 1.34
CA HIS A 328 9.99 -17.58 0.82
C HIS A 328 10.25 -16.17 0.26
N PRO A 329 10.27 -15.14 1.12
CA PRO A 329 10.35 -13.75 0.73
C PRO A 329 11.73 -13.44 0.13
N SER A 330 11.72 -12.69 -0.95
CA SER A 330 12.91 -12.20 -1.65
C SER A 330 12.73 -10.72 -1.97
N ALA A 331 13.77 -9.92 -1.77
CA ALA A 331 13.75 -8.49 -2.10
C ALA A 331 14.40 -8.26 -3.47
N THR A 332 13.79 -7.41 -4.29
CA THR A 332 14.35 -6.89 -5.55
C THR A 332 14.30 -5.36 -5.56
N PRO A 333 15.03 -4.69 -6.46
CA PRO A 333 14.69 -3.33 -6.85
C PRO A 333 13.24 -3.25 -7.34
N TRP A 334 12.66 -2.05 -7.26
CA TRP A 334 11.42 -1.73 -7.99
C TRP A 334 11.70 -1.75 -9.50
N THR A 335 10.74 -2.25 -10.28
CA THR A 335 10.86 -2.47 -11.72
C THR A 335 9.89 -1.59 -12.49
N GLU A 336 10.13 -1.44 -13.79
CA GLU A 336 9.34 -0.66 -14.78
C GLU A 336 9.37 0.87 -14.58
N GLU A 337 9.55 1.40 -13.36
CA GLU A 337 9.71 2.85 -13.14
C GLU A 337 11.18 3.33 -13.19
N PRO A 338 11.44 4.54 -13.74
CA PRO A 338 12.78 5.09 -13.89
C PRO A 338 13.30 5.81 -12.63
N VAL A 339 14.33 5.27 -11.99
CA VAL A 339 15.10 5.99 -10.96
C VAL A 339 15.87 7.13 -11.62
N GLN A 340 15.73 8.35 -11.11
CA GLN A 340 16.58 9.48 -11.50
C GLN A 340 17.81 9.55 -10.59
N VAL A 341 18.98 9.82 -11.17
CA VAL A 341 20.26 9.96 -10.49
C VAL A 341 20.80 11.36 -10.77
N GLU A 342 21.04 12.16 -9.73
CA GLU A 342 21.83 13.39 -9.80
C GLU A 342 22.99 13.33 -8.80
N VAL A 343 24.22 13.29 -9.31
CA VAL A 343 25.44 13.54 -8.54
C VAL A 343 25.88 14.95 -8.84
N CYS A 344 25.92 15.81 -7.82
CA CYS A 344 26.28 17.22 -7.94
C CYS A 344 27.80 17.43 -8.00
N ASP A 345 28.55 16.56 -7.31
CA ASP A 345 30.00 16.68 -7.12
C ASP A 345 30.59 15.27 -6.94
N ALA A 346 31.05 14.69 -8.05
CA ALA A 346 31.52 13.30 -8.09
C ALA A 346 32.87 13.12 -7.36
N GLU A 347 33.78 14.11 -7.44
CA GLU A 347 35.12 14.06 -6.85
C GLU A 347 35.10 13.95 -5.30
N ARG A 348 33.99 14.32 -4.66
CA ARG A 348 33.79 14.21 -3.20
C ARG A 348 33.09 12.93 -2.73
N LEU A 349 32.81 11.99 -3.63
CA LEU A 349 32.23 10.69 -3.29
C LEU A 349 33.30 9.72 -2.76
N VAL A 350 33.87 10.05 -1.59
CA VAL A 350 34.93 9.29 -0.92
C VAL A 350 34.66 9.21 0.60
N GLY A 351 35.01 8.08 1.22
CA GLY A 351 34.88 7.89 2.66
C GLY A 351 33.41 7.83 3.15
N PRO A 352 33.15 8.18 4.42
CA PRO A 352 31.83 8.04 5.04
C PRO A 352 30.87 9.17 4.63
N LEU A 353 29.72 8.79 4.06
CA LEU A 353 28.62 9.68 3.70
C LEU A 353 27.35 9.35 4.51
N ARG A 354 26.58 10.37 4.86
CA ARG A 354 25.23 10.21 5.43
C ARG A 354 24.21 10.01 4.33
N LEU A 355 23.49 8.89 4.40
CA LEU A 355 22.32 8.54 3.60
C LEU A 355 21.05 8.96 4.37
N VAL A 356 20.15 9.70 3.72
CA VAL A 356 18.78 9.92 4.20
C VAL A 356 17.79 9.60 3.08
N ALA A 357 16.98 8.56 3.28
CA ALA A 357 15.90 8.15 2.39
C ALA A 357 14.54 8.56 2.98
N ASP A 358 13.81 9.43 2.30
CA ASP A 358 12.48 9.89 2.69
C ASP A 358 11.43 9.07 1.93
N VAL A 359 10.57 8.34 2.64
CA VAL A 359 9.66 7.36 2.02
C VAL A 359 8.57 8.07 1.25
N THR A 360 8.55 7.93 -0.08
CA THR A 360 7.61 8.60 -0.98
C THR A 360 6.34 7.78 -1.21
N ALA A 361 6.44 6.45 -1.18
CA ALA A 361 5.31 5.52 -1.24
C ALA A 361 5.62 4.22 -0.50
N ILE A 362 4.59 3.60 0.09
CA ILE A 362 4.72 2.36 0.86
C ILE A 362 3.37 1.63 0.88
N GLY A 363 3.36 0.31 0.68
CA GLY A 363 2.11 -0.44 0.54
C GLY A 363 2.27 -1.94 0.31
N LEU A 364 1.15 -2.65 0.18
CA LEU A 364 1.10 -4.11 0.00
C LEU A 364 0.59 -4.57 -1.38
N VAL A 365 0.02 -3.67 -2.18
CA VAL A 365 -0.54 -3.96 -3.52
C VAL A 365 0.33 -3.28 -4.58
N PRO A 366 0.71 -3.94 -5.70
CA PRO A 366 0.43 -5.34 -6.04
C PRO A 366 1.28 -6.36 -5.26
N ARG A 367 2.32 -5.90 -4.56
CA ARG A 367 3.15 -6.64 -3.60
C ARG A 367 3.66 -5.68 -2.51
N PRO A 368 4.15 -6.19 -1.36
CA PRO A 368 4.81 -5.37 -0.34
C PRO A 368 6.00 -4.60 -0.91
N HIS A 369 6.02 -3.28 -0.71
CA HIS A 369 6.99 -2.39 -1.33
C HIS A 369 7.24 -1.09 -0.54
N VAL A 370 8.40 -0.48 -0.80
CA VAL A 370 8.79 0.86 -0.35
C VAL A 370 9.44 1.59 -1.52
N LEU A 371 9.07 2.84 -1.76
CA LEU A 371 9.80 3.79 -2.61
C LEU A 371 10.25 4.99 -1.77
N ALA A 372 11.37 5.60 -2.13
CA ALA A 372 11.92 6.76 -1.46
C ALA A 372 12.74 7.67 -2.39
N ASP A 373 12.80 8.94 -2.00
CA ASP A 373 13.80 9.89 -2.48
C ASP A 373 14.98 9.89 -1.50
N VAL A 374 16.18 9.60 -2.01
CA VAL A 374 17.38 9.36 -1.22
C VAL A 374 18.42 10.44 -1.47
N SER A 375 18.99 10.98 -0.40
CA SER A 375 20.02 12.01 -0.45
C SER A 375 21.28 11.57 0.28
N PHE A 376 22.44 11.93 -0.28
CA PHE A 376 23.76 11.60 0.24
C PHE A 376 24.53 12.88 0.56
N SER A 377 25.18 12.94 1.71
CA SER A 377 25.84 14.17 2.20
C SER A 377 27.12 13.91 2.98
N ASP A 378 28.09 14.82 2.83
CA ASP A 378 29.23 14.98 3.74
C ASP A 378 28.89 16.01 4.85
N ASP A 379 29.89 16.46 5.61
CA ASP A 379 29.75 17.51 6.64
C ASP A 379 29.58 18.94 6.08
N ARG A 380 29.45 19.11 4.76
CA ARG A 380 29.40 20.42 4.09
C ARG A 380 28.18 20.59 3.18
N ALA A 381 27.78 19.55 2.44
CA ALA A 381 26.70 19.61 1.46
C ALA A 381 26.08 18.25 1.13
N THR A 382 24.90 18.27 0.50
CA THR A 382 24.41 17.14 -0.29
C THR A 382 25.30 16.97 -1.53
N LEU A 383 25.80 15.75 -1.76
CA LEU A 383 26.66 15.39 -2.90
C LEU A 383 25.87 14.71 -4.02
N ALA A 384 24.83 13.96 -3.67
CA ALA A 384 23.99 13.26 -4.63
C ALA A 384 22.54 13.10 -4.15
N ARG A 385 21.64 12.90 -5.11
CA ARG A 385 20.22 12.60 -4.94
C ARG A 385 19.81 11.48 -5.89
N LEU A 386 18.97 10.59 -5.40
CA LEU A 386 18.32 9.53 -6.16
C LEU A 386 16.81 9.67 -5.95
N HIS A 387 16.03 9.73 -7.03
CA HIS A 387 14.57 9.85 -6.94
C HIS A 387 13.89 8.55 -7.35
N ALA A 388 12.77 8.23 -6.69
CA ALA A 388 11.99 7.01 -6.89
C ALA A 388 12.78 5.69 -6.73
N VAL A 389 13.80 5.65 -5.85
CA VAL A 389 14.48 4.38 -5.52
C VAL A 389 13.48 3.48 -4.79
N GLY A 390 13.32 2.23 -5.23
CA GLY A 390 12.35 1.33 -4.64
C GLY A 390 12.86 -0.07 -4.35
N CYS A 391 12.24 -0.71 -3.35
CA CYS A 391 12.43 -2.10 -2.97
C CYS A 391 11.07 -2.81 -2.97
N VAL A 392 10.97 -3.96 -3.64
CA VAL A 392 9.78 -4.81 -3.69
C VAL A 392 10.11 -6.16 -3.07
N LEU A 393 9.22 -6.68 -2.22
CA LEU A 393 9.31 -8.03 -1.70
C LEU A 393 8.37 -8.95 -2.49
N ARG A 394 8.87 -10.11 -2.87
CA ARG A 394 8.15 -11.13 -3.64
C ARG A 394 8.33 -12.51 -3.05
N GLU A 395 7.26 -13.30 -3.16
CA GLU A 395 7.27 -14.74 -3.02
C GLU A 395 8.24 -15.40 -4.01
N ARG A 396 8.84 -16.55 -3.65
CA ARG A 396 9.54 -17.37 -4.64
C ARG A 396 8.55 -17.81 -5.73
N THR A 397 8.93 -17.67 -7.00
CA THR A 397 8.12 -18.08 -8.17
C THR A 397 7.46 -19.45 -7.97
N GLY A 398 6.14 -19.51 -8.13
CA GLY A 398 5.33 -20.72 -7.95
C GLY A 398 4.79 -20.95 -6.53
N SER A 399 5.19 -20.14 -5.54
CA SER A 399 4.63 -20.24 -4.18
C SER A 399 3.16 -19.78 -4.11
N PRO A 400 2.31 -20.41 -3.29
CA PRO A 400 0.90 -20.05 -3.16
C PRO A 400 0.72 -18.72 -2.39
N LEU A 401 -0.10 -17.81 -2.92
CA LEU A 401 -0.49 -16.55 -2.28
C LEU A 401 -2.00 -16.45 -1.99
N GLY A 402 -2.73 -17.56 -2.05
CA GLY A 402 -4.10 -17.62 -1.53
C GLY A 402 -4.10 -17.80 0.00
N PRO A 403 -5.24 -17.55 0.67
CA PRO A 403 -5.40 -17.90 2.08
C PRO A 403 -5.41 -19.42 2.30
N GLY A 404 -5.11 -19.85 3.53
CA GLY A 404 -5.09 -21.26 3.92
C GLY A 404 -3.80 -21.71 4.61
N GLU A 405 -3.65 -23.03 4.76
CA GLU A 405 -2.62 -23.67 5.61
C GLU A 405 -1.17 -23.38 5.19
N SER A 406 -0.92 -22.98 3.94
CA SER A 406 0.42 -22.62 3.44
C SER A 406 0.87 -21.18 3.79
N ASN A 407 0.02 -20.40 4.45
CA ASN A 407 0.33 -19.04 4.88
C ASN A 407 1.46 -19.04 5.94
N PRO A 408 2.55 -18.26 5.77
CA PRO A 408 3.58 -18.17 6.80
C PRO A 408 3.22 -17.29 8.01
N ARG A 409 2.17 -16.45 7.90
CA ARG A 409 1.79 -15.45 8.92
C ARG A 409 1.18 -16.10 10.16
N ARG A 410 1.51 -15.54 11.33
CA ARG A 410 0.97 -15.91 12.64
C ARG A 410 0.32 -14.73 13.36
N THR A 411 -0.54 -15.01 14.34
CA THR A 411 -1.00 -14.01 15.33
C THR A 411 0.14 -13.67 16.31
N ALA A 412 -0.03 -12.65 17.14
CA ALA A 412 0.95 -12.30 18.18
C ALA A 412 1.17 -13.44 19.20
N ASP A 413 0.16 -14.29 19.41
CA ASP A 413 0.21 -15.47 20.28
C ASP A 413 0.67 -16.74 19.54
N GLY A 414 1.12 -16.62 18.28
CA GLY A 414 1.71 -17.70 17.49
C GLY A 414 0.74 -18.60 16.71
N GLU A 415 -0.57 -18.32 16.75
CA GLU A 415 -1.56 -19.12 16.03
C GLU A 415 -1.40 -19.03 14.51
N GLN A 416 -1.83 -20.08 13.80
CA GLN A 416 -1.86 -20.10 12.35
C GLN A 416 -2.98 -19.20 11.82
N VAL A 417 -2.68 -18.33 10.86
CA VAL A 417 -3.66 -17.38 10.29
C VAL A 417 -4.19 -17.91 8.95
N PHE A 418 -5.51 -17.92 8.74
CA PHE A 418 -6.10 -18.27 7.44
C PHE A 418 -5.85 -17.20 6.36
N ALA A 419 -6.21 -15.94 6.63
CA ALA A 419 -6.02 -14.82 5.72
C ALA A 419 -5.44 -13.59 6.46
N HIS A 420 -4.57 -12.83 5.82
CA HIS A 420 -3.72 -11.84 6.48
C HIS A 420 -3.59 -10.51 5.72
N GLU A 421 -2.69 -9.62 6.13
CA GLU A 421 -2.68 -8.20 5.77
C GLU A 421 -2.57 -7.98 4.25
N LEU A 422 -1.83 -8.84 3.54
CA LEU A 422 -1.75 -8.84 2.08
C LEU A 422 -3.09 -9.20 1.42
N HIS A 423 -3.82 -10.18 1.98
CA HIS A 423 -5.16 -10.55 1.50
C HIS A 423 -6.17 -9.43 1.75
N MET A 424 -6.07 -8.71 2.88
CA MET A 424 -6.96 -7.58 3.19
C MET A 424 -6.68 -6.38 2.27
N ALA A 425 -5.40 -6.04 2.06
CA ALA A 425 -5.01 -4.99 1.12
C ALA A 425 -5.41 -5.33 -0.33
N HIS A 426 -5.29 -6.60 -0.75
CA HIS A 426 -5.80 -7.04 -2.05
C HIS A 426 -7.34 -7.07 -2.13
N ALA A 427 -8.05 -7.24 -1.00
CA ALA A 427 -9.50 -7.16 -0.95
C ALA A 427 -9.97 -5.72 -1.20
N ALA A 428 -9.30 -4.75 -0.58
CA ALA A 428 -9.53 -3.33 -0.76
C ALA A 428 -9.16 -2.86 -2.18
N ASP A 429 -7.89 -3.05 -2.56
CA ASP A 429 -7.26 -2.30 -3.67
C ASP A 429 -6.75 -3.17 -4.83
N GLY A 430 -6.82 -4.49 -4.72
CA GLY A 430 -6.13 -5.42 -5.63
C GLY A 430 -7.02 -6.41 -6.38
N ASP A 431 -6.34 -7.39 -6.99
CA ASP A 431 -6.96 -8.58 -7.58
C ASP A 431 -7.45 -9.52 -6.46
N LEU A 432 -8.76 -9.71 -6.41
CA LEU A 432 -9.47 -10.58 -5.46
C LEU A 432 -9.03 -12.06 -5.53
N ARG A 433 -8.33 -12.48 -6.58
CA ARG A 433 -7.70 -13.81 -6.67
C ARG A 433 -6.58 -14.03 -5.67
N VAL A 434 -6.03 -12.97 -5.07
CA VAL A 434 -5.11 -13.07 -3.91
C VAL A 434 -5.91 -13.32 -2.63
N THR A 435 -6.95 -12.53 -2.37
CA THR A 435 -7.80 -12.66 -1.17
C THR A 435 -8.60 -13.96 -1.11
N HIS A 436 -9.17 -14.40 -2.23
CA HIS A 436 -10.08 -15.55 -2.29
C HIS A 436 -9.51 -16.74 -3.09
N GLY A 437 -8.34 -16.61 -3.72
CA GLY A 437 -7.73 -17.66 -4.54
C GLY A 437 -8.15 -17.65 -6.02
N ALA A 438 -7.44 -18.46 -6.82
CA ALA A 438 -7.41 -18.33 -8.28
C ALA A 438 -8.71 -18.60 -9.05
N ARG A 439 -9.75 -19.16 -8.42
CA ARG A 439 -11.05 -19.47 -9.05
C ARG A 439 -11.90 -18.23 -9.35
N HIS A 440 -11.54 -17.08 -8.80
CA HIS A 440 -12.43 -15.93 -8.69
C HIS A 440 -12.12 -14.82 -9.70
N ARG A 441 -12.51 -15.06 -10.96
CA ARG A 441 -12.62 -14.01 -11.99
C ARG A 441 -14.09 -13.63 -12.16
N SER A 442 -14.52 -12.52 -11.54
CA SER A 442 -15.68 -11.78 -12.06
C SER A 442 -15.18 -10.76 -13.08
N VAL A 443 -15.98 -10.49 -14.10
CA VAL A 443 -15.77 -9.38 -15.05
C VAL A 443 -16.36 -8.05 -14.55
N HIS A 444 -17.07 -8.08 -13.42
CA HIS A 444 -17.72 -6.92 -12.82
C HIS A 444 -16.76 -6.18 -11.87
N PRO A 445 -16.60 -4.84 -12.00
CA PRO A 445 -15.68 -4.07 -11.17
C PRO A 445 -16.20 -3.90 -9.73
N VAL A 446 -17.52 -3.81 -9.55
CA VAL A 446 -18.16 -3.67 -8.23
C VAL A 446 -18.48 -5.06 -7.67
N ARG A 447 -17.68 -5.48 -6.69
CA ARG A 447 -17.90 -6.69 -5.87
C ARG A 447 -17.78 -6.30 -4.39
N PRO A 448 -18.27 -7.12 -3.43
CA PRO A 448 -18.04 -6.88 -2.02
C PRO A 448 -16.54 -6.92 -1.70
N ARG A 449 -16.02 -5.81 -1.18
CA ARG A 449 -14.60 -5.55 -0.88
C ARG A 449 -14.47 -5.01 0.54
N LEU A 450 -13.24 -4.89 1.02
CA LEU A 450 -12.93 -4.10 2.23
C LEU A 450 -12.78 -2.60 1.87
N PRO A 451 -12.94 -1.70 2.85
CA PRO A 451 -12.48 -0.31 2.72
C PRO A 451 -10.95 -0.21 2.57
N ARG A 452 -10.45 0.93 2.06
CA ARG A 452 -9.05 1.15 1.71
C ARG A 452 -8.36 2.25 2.52
N GLY A 453 -7.03 2.27 2.47
CA GLY A 453 -6.22 3.29 3.17
C GLY A 453 -6.58 3.42 4.65
N ASP A 454 -6.78 4.66 5.10
CA ASP A 454 -7.11 4.99 6.50
C ASP A 454 -8.41 4.38 7.06
N LEU A 455 -9.30 3.86 6.20
CA LEU A 455 -10.51 3.14 6.62
C LEU A 455 -10.31 1.62 6.72
N LEU A 456 -9.20 1.04 6.29
CA LEU A 456 -8.97 -0.41 6.43
C LEU A 456 -8.73 -0.76 7.91
N MET A 457 -9.75 -1.35 8.56
CA MET A 457 -9.75 -1.69 9.99
C MET A 457 -9.89 -3.20 10.25
N LEU A 458 -9.31 -4.01 9.34
CA LEU A 458 -9.18 -5.46 9.45
C LEU A 458 -7.82 -5.90 8.89
N ASP A 459 -7.05 -6.69 9.65
CA ASP A 459 -5.74 -7.20 9.25
C ASP A 459 -5.75 -8.70 8.97
N ARG A 460 -6.42 -9.49 9.81
CA ARG A 460 -6.33 -10.95 9.79
C ARG A 460 -7.69 -11.62 10.02
N MET A 461 -7.88 -12.77 9.39
CA MET A 461 -8.88 -13.77 9.72
C MET A 461 -8.12 -15.03 10.16
N VAL A 462 -8.29 -15.43 11.41
CA VAL A 462 -7.53 -16.53 12.04
C VAL A 462 -8.12 -17.86 11.59
N ASP A 463 -9.42 -18.07 11.82
CA ASP A 463 -10.13 -19.29 11.45
C ASP A 463 -10.27 -19.46 9.94
N SER A 464 -10.21 -20.71 9.46
CA SER A 464 -10.66 -21.03 8.10
C SER A 464 -12.19 -20.89 8.01
N PRO A 465 -12.74 -20.25 6.95
CA PRO A 465 -14.17 -20.32 6.66
C PRO A 465 -14.61 -21.76 6.43
N ALA A 466 -15.90 -22.01 6.60
CA ALA A 466 -16.53 -23.24 6.13
C ALA A 466 -16.54 -23.29 4.59
N ALA A 467 -16.90 -24.45 4.02
CA ALA A 467 -16.92 -24.64 2.57
C ALA A 467 -17.74 -23.55 1.85
N HIS A 468 -17.18 -22.99 0.78
CA HIS A 468 -17.78 -21.89 0.02
C HIS A 468 -19.25 -22.16 -0.35
N GLY A 469 -20.15 -21.24 -0.02
CA GLY A 469 -21.58 -21.32 -0.28
C GLY A 469 -22.39 -22.17 0.74
N SER A 470 -21.76 -22.73 1.77
CA SER A 470 -22.47 -23.54 2.80
C SER A 470 -23.15 -22.71 3.90
N TYR A 471 -22.73 -21.45 4.09
CA TYR A 471 -23.29 -20.46 5.02
C TYR A 471 -23.83 -21.00 6.37
N PRO A 472 -23.04 -21.78 7.14
CA PRO A 472 -23.55 -22.49 8.31
C PRO A 472 -23.92 -21.52 9.44
N VAL A 473 -25.22 -21.27 9.63
CA VAL A 473 -25.73 -20.43 10.72
C VAL A 473 -25.34 -21.02 12.07
N GLY A 474 -24.90 -20.17 13.00
CA GLY A 474 -24.32 -20.54 14.29
C GLY A 474 -22.80 -20.79 14.26
N SER A 475 -22.16 -20.79 13.09
CA SER A 475 -20.70 -20.81 13.00
C SER A 475 -20.06 -19.51 13.51
N SER A 476 -18.86 -19.65 14.06
CA SER A 476 -18.10 -18.59 14.73
C SER A 476 -16.72 -18.49 14.09
N TYR A 477 -16.25 -17.27 13.85
CA TYR A 477 -14.95 -16.97 13.24
C TYR A 477 -14.23 -15.85 13.98
N VAL A 478 -12.92 -15.95 14.07
CA VAL A 478 -12.03 -14.97 14.70
C VAL A 478 -11.30 -14.13 13.66
N THR A 479 -11.26 -12.83 13.92
CA THR A 479 -10.58 -11.80 13.11
C THR A 479 -9.76 -10.89 14.02
N GLU A 480 -8.72 -10.24 13.49
CA GLU A 480 -7.88 -9.31 14.25
C GLU A 480 -7.66 -8.00 13.48
N TYR A 481 -7.57 -6.92 14.26
CA TYR A 481 -7.13 -5.60 13.83
C TYR A 481 -6.08 -5.08 14.81
N ASP A 482 -4.84 -4.91 14.34
CA ASP A 482 -3.79 -4.21 15.06
C ASP A 482 -4.05 -2.70 14.97
N VAL A 483 -4.25 -2.06 16.11
CA VAL A 483 -4.43 -0.62 16.21
C VAL A 483 -3.03 0.04 16.20
N PRO A 484 -2.80 1.08 15.37
CA PRO A 484 -1.57 1.87 15.41
C PRO A 484 -1.25 2.41 16.82
N ALA A 485 0.02 2.72 17.09
CA ALA A 485 0.42 3.36 18.35
C ALA A 485 -0.11 4.80 18.47
N SER A 486 -0.09 5.54 17.35
CA SER A 486 -0.70 6.87 17.21
C SER A 486 -1.70 6.82 16.05
N PRO A 487 -2.92 6.28 16.25
CA PRO A 487 -3.90 6.14 15.19
C PRO A 487 -4.54 7.50 14.89
N TRP A 488 -4.58 7.87 13.61
CA TRP A 488 -5.07 9.18 13.15
C TRP A 488 -6.43 9.58 13.74
N TYR A 489 -7.36 8.62 13.85
CA TYR A 489 -8.71 8.85 14.34
C TYR A 489 -8.80 9.16 15.84
N VAL A 490 -7.73 8.91 16.61
CA VAL A 490 -7.63 9.35 18.01
C VAL A 490 -7.02 10.76 18.09
N GLU A 491 -6.04 11.09 17.25
CA GLU A 491 -5.52 12.46 17.12
C GLU A 491 -6.63 13.43 16.71
N GLU A 492 -7.42 13.04 15.71
CA GLU A 492 -8.47 13.85 15.08
C GLU A 492 -9.81 13.82 15.84
N ASN A 493 -9.91 13.08 16.96
CA ASN A 493 -11.06 13.06 17.89
C ASN A 493 -10.62 13.40 19.34
N ALA A 494 -9.84 14.47 19.47
CA ALA A 494 -9.42 15.07 20.75
C ALA A 494 -8.76 14.09 21.75
N GLY A 495 -8.02 13.09 21.25
CA GLY A 495 -7.33 12.10 22.09
C GLY A 495 -8.18 10.91 22.53
N THR A 496 -9.40 10.75 22.01
CA THR A 496 -10.32 9.66 22.36
C THR A 496 -10.67 8.79 21.13
N THR A 497 -10.98 7.51 21.33
CA THR A 497 -11.45 6.63 20.23
C THR A 497 -12.87 7.01 19.80
N PRO A 498 -13.11 7.34 18.53
CA PRO A 498 -14.46 7.64 18.03
C PRO A 498 -15.31 6.37 17.88
N HIS A 499 -16.63 6.51 17.92
CA HIS A 499 -17.55 5.43 17.56
C HIS A 499 -17.35 4.96 16.12
N LEU A 500 -16.87 5.84 15.23
CA LEU A 500 -16.44 5.46 13.89
C LEU A 500 -15.48 4.26 13.91
N ALA A 501 -14.42 4.29 14.74
CA ALA A 501 -13.42 3.23 14.75
C ALA A 501 -13.95 1.90 15.33
N HIS A 502 -14.84 1.97 16.32
CA HIS A 502 -15.53 0.79 16.85
C HIS A 502 -16.51 0.16 15.84
N LEU A 503 -17.22 1.00 15.08
CA LEU A 503 -18.14 0.54 14.04
C LEU A 503 -17.39 -0.02 12.82
N GLU A 504 -16.36 0.65 12.33
CA GLU A 504 -15.62 0.20 11.14
C GLU A 504 -14.90 -1.13 11.38
N SER A 505 -14.12 -1.24 12.47
CA SER A 505 -13.47 -2.52 12.82
C SER A 505 -14.48 -3.67 12.98
N SER A 506 -15.62 -3.42 13.65
CA SER A 506 -16.62 -4.47 13.88
C SER A 506 -17.42 -4.89 12.64
N LEU A 507 -17.83 -3.92 11.81
CA LEU A 507 -18.65 -4.14 10.62
C LEU A 507 -17.84 -4.73 9.46
N GLN A 508 -16.59 -4.27 9.25
CA GLN A 508 -15.71 -4.82 8.21
C GLN A 508 -15.41 -6.30 8.45
N ALA A 509 -15.03 -6.66 9.69
CA ALA A 509 -14.82 -8.05 10.08
C ALA A 509 -16.08 -8.91 9.86
N ALA A 510 -17.26 -8.42 10.24
CA ALA A 510 -18.53 -9.12 10.04
C ALA A 510 -18.87 -9.32 8.54
N ALA A 511 -18.70 -8.29 7.71
CA ALA A 511 -18.91 -8.38 6.26
C ALA A 511 -17.88 -9.31 5.58
N PHE A 512 -16.61 -9.27 6.02
CA PHE A 512 -15.54 -10.10 5.47
C PHE A 512 -15.74 -11.59 5.76
N VAL A 513 -16.24 -11.96 6.94
CA VAL A 513 -16.65 -13.35 7.24
C VAL A 513 -17.68 -13.85 6.23
N GLY A 514 -18.67 -13.03 5.87
CA GLY A 514 -19.62 -13.33 4.79
C GLY A 514 -18.94 -13.53 3.43
N ALA A 515 -18.02 -12.63 3.08
CA ALA A 515 -17.25 -12.69 1.83
C ALA A 515 -16.39 -13.95 1.74
N ALA A 516 -15.70 -14.32 2.82
CA ALA A 516 -14.88 -15.53 2.94
C ALA A 516 -15.73 -16.82 2.86
N LEU A 517 -16.96 -16.80 3.36
CA LEU A 517 -17.93 -17.89 3.19
C LEU A 517 -18.53 -17.99 1.77
N GLY A 518 -18.29 -16.99 0.91
CA GLY A 518 -18.68 -17.00 -0.51
C GLY A 518 -19.70 -15.96 -0.94
N VAL A 519 -20.26 -15.15 -0.03
CA VAL A 519 -21.35 -14.22 -0.41
C VAL A 519 -20.90 -13.14 -1.40
N ALA A 520 -19.59 -12.85 -1.43
CA ALA A 520 -18.96 -11.94 -2.39
C ALA A 520 -18.91 -12.49 -3.82
N LEU A 521 -19.30 -13.75 -4.03
CA LEU A 521 -19.22 -14.52 -5.28
C LEU A 521 -20.60 -14.97 -5.79
N GLU A 522 -21.67 -14.69 -5.04
CA GLU A 522 -23.06 -14.73 -5.52
C GLU A 522 -23.26 -13.77 -6.71
N PHE A 523 -24.28 -13.99 -7.54
CA PHE A 523 -24.58 -13.17 -8.73
C PHE A 523 -23.33 -12.85 -9.58
N PRO A 524 -22.64 -13.86 -10.16
CA PRO A 524 -21.33 -13.69 -10.78
C PRO A 524 -21.34 -12.74 -12.00
N ASP A 525 -22.45 -12.73 -12.74
CA ASP A 525 -22.69 -11.94 -13.97
C ASP A 525 -23.33 -10.55 -13.67
N GLN A 526 -23.16 -10.04 -12.45
CA GLN A 526 -23.68 -8.74 -12.01
C GLN A 526 -22.68 -8.02 -11.09
N ASP A 527 -22.81 -6.69 -11.04
CA ASP A 527 -22.27 -5.88 -9.97
C ASP A 527 -22.97 -6.25 -8.64
N LEU A 528 -22.19 -6.48 -7.59
CA LEU A 528 -22.69 -6.86 -6.27
C LEU A 528 -22.11 -5.93 -5.19
N THR A 529 -23.00 -5.15 -4.58
CA THR A 529 -22.66 -4.09 -3.61
C THR A 529 -22.91 -4.58 -2.18
N VAL A 530 -21.98 -4.33 -1.25
CA VAL A 530 -22.20 -4.56 0.19
C VAL A 530 -22.63 -3.27 0.89
N ARG A 531 -23.65 -3.36 1.74
CA ARG A 531 -24.08 -2.28 2.65
C ARG A 531 -24.43 -2.86 4.01
N ASN A 532 -24.04 -2.19 5.10
CA ASN A 532 -24.74 -2.37 6.37
C ASN A 532 -26.15 -1.79 6.24
N LEU A 533 -27.15 -2.46 6.81
CA LEU A 533 -28.56 -2.07 6.74
C LEU A 533 -29.13 -1.76 8.12
N ASP A 534 -28.73 -2.52 9.13
CA ASP A 534 -29.17 -2.37 10.52
C ASP A 534 -28.07 -2.84 11.47
N GLY A 535 -28.14 -2.41 12.72
CA GLY A 535 -27.33 -2.97 13.79
C GLY A 535 -27.58 -2.34 15.15
N CYS A 536 -26.93 -2.93 16.15
CA CYS A 536 -26.83 -2.35 17.48
C CYS A 536 -25.46 -2.64 18.08
N SER A 537 -25.03 -1.85 19.06
CA SER A 537 -23.82 -2.14 19.83
C SER A 537 -23.82 -1.53 21.23
N ARG A 538 -22.97 -2.08 22.10
CA ARG A 538 -22.68 -1.59 23.46
C ARG A 538 -21.18 -1.50 23.65
N LEU A 539 -20.69 -0.35 24.13
CA LEU A 539 -19.37 -0.24 24.74
C LEU A 539 -19.48 -0.67 26.21
N LEU A 540 -18.82 -1.76 26.59
CA LEU A 540 -18.94 -2.39 27.91
C LEU A 540 -17.94 -1.82 28.92
N ARG A 541 -16.74 -1.46 28.46
CA ARG A 541 -15.67 -0.83 29.25
C ARG A 541 -14.88 0.14 28.36
N ALA A 542 -14.38 1.22 28.94
CA ALA A 542 -13.40 2.09 28.26
C ALA A 542 -12.06 1.36 28.14
N VAL A 543 -11.43 1.41 26.97
CA VAL A 543 -10.13 0.78 26.71
C VAL A 543 -9.29 1.72 25.84
N ASP A 544 -8.05 1.98 26.26
CA ASP A 544 -7.07 2.59 25.37
C ASP A 544 -6.61 1.54 24.35
N LEU A 545 -7.16 1.65 23.14
CA LEU A 545 -6.86 0.75 22.04
C LEU A 545 -5.49 1.05 21.40
N ARG A 546 -4.84 2.17 21.70
CA ARG A 546 -3.57 2.57 21.06
C ARG A 546 -2.52 1.48 21.22
N GLY A 547 -1.99 1.03 20.08
CA GLY A 547 -0.99 -0.03 20.03
C GLY A 547 -1.48 -1.43 20.42
N ARG A 548 -2.80 -1.67 20.58
CA ARG A 548 -3.35 -2.99 20.94
C ARG A 548 -3.81 -3.77 19.71
N THR A 549 -3.84 -5.09 19.81
CA THR A 549 -4.59 -5.94 18.87
C THR A 549 -6.01 -6.09 19.39
N VAL A 550 -7.00 -5.64 18.60
CA VAL A 550 -8.41 -5.94 18.81
C VAL A 550 -8.69 -7.28 18.16
N ARG A 551 -9.10 -8.26 18.96
CA ARG A 551 -9.49 -9.60 18.49
C ARG A 551 -11.00 -9.71 18.55
N GLN A 552 -11.62 -9.96 17.41
CA GLN A 552 -13.06 -10.05 17.26
C GLN A 552 -13.51 -11.48 17.02
N ARG A 553 -14.54 -11.90 17.76
CA ARG A 553 -15.34 -13.08 17.47
C ARG A 553 -16.61 -12.65 16.74
N THR A 554 -16.87 -13.23 15.58
CA THR A 554 -18.07 -13.00 14.76
C THR A 554 -18.85 -14.30 14.63
N ILE A 555 -20.17 -14.26 14.87
CA ILE A 555 -21.08 -15.40 14.72
C ILE A 555 -22.08 -15.08 13.60
N LEU A 556 -22.24 -15.99 12.63
CA LEU A 556 -23.28 -15.88 11.59
C LEU A 556 -24.65 -16.26 12.18
N LEU A 557 -25.47 -15.27 12.54
CA LEU A 557 -26.78 -15.46 13.16
C LEU A 557 -27.91 -15.73 12.16
N ALA A 558 -27.77 -15.31 10.91
CA ALA A 558 -28.69 -15.66 9.83
C ALA A 558 -28.04 -15.47 8.45
N HIS A 559 -28.47 -16.28 7.48
CA HIS A 559 -28.28 -16.06 6.05
C HIS A 559 -29.66 -16.18 5.38
N THR A 560 -30.01 -15.23 4.51
CA THR A 560 -31.33 -15.12 3.89
C THR A 560 -31.19 -14.68 2.42
N PRO A 561 -31.29 -15.61 1.46
CA PRO A 561 -31.29 -15.27 0.04
C PRO A 561 -32.63 -14.64 -0.38
N LEU A 562 -32.56 -13.66 -1.28
CA LEU A 562 -33.68 -12.90 -1.83
C LEU A 562 -33.50 -12.71 -3.35
N PRO A 563 -34.55 -12.36 -4.12
CA PRO A 563 -34.41 -12.03 -5.54
C PRO A 563 -33.48 -10.82 -5.76
N GLY A 564 -32.26 -11.08 -6.24
CA GLY A 564 -31.22 -10.06 -6.47
C GLY A 564 -30.47 -9.59 -5.22
N ALA A 565 -30.60 -10.28 -4.09
CA ALA A 565 -29.89 -9.93 -2.86
C ALA A 565 -29.62 -11.12 -1.94
N VAL A 566 -28.64 -11.00 -1.06
CA VAL A 566 -28.49 -11.85 0.14
C VAL A 566 -28.40 -10.95 1.36
N LEU A 567 -29.16 -11.25 2.41
CA LEU A 567 -29.02 -10.62 3.72
C LEU A 567 -28.32 -11.60 4.66
N GLN A 568 -27.35 -11.12 5.43
CA GLN A 568 -26.73 -11.88 6.52
C GLN A 568 -26.73 -11.06 7.81
N ARG A 569 -27.12 -11.70 8.92
CA ARG A 569 -27.08 -11.11 10.26
C ARG A 569 -25.93 -11.72 11.04
N TYR A 570 -25.19 -10.88 11.73
CA TYR A 570 -24.02 -11.21 12.52
C TYR A 570 -24.20 -10.74 13.95
N GLY A 571 -23.71 -11.53 14.91
CA GLY A 571 -23.42 -11.07 16.27
C GLY A 571 -21.91 -11.02 16.46
N TYR A 572 -21.40 -10.07 17.23
CA TYR A 572 -19.96 -9.92 17.43
C TYR A 572 -19.57 -9.48 18.85
N GLU A 573 -18.36 -9.86 19.23
CA GLU A 573 -17.68 -9.47 20.46
C GLU A 573 -16.24 -9.08 20.11
N LEU A 574 -15.81 -7.89 20.51
CA LEU A 574 -14.45 -7.38 20.35
C LEU A 574 -13.76 -7.40 21.71
N ALA A 575 -12.57 -7.99 21.76
CA ALA A 575 -11.76 -8.15 22.96
C ALA A 575 -10.34 -7.57 22.78
N VAL A 576 -9.72 -7.21 23.91
CA VAL A 576 -8.29 -6.89 24.01
C VAL A 576 -7.76 -7.61 25.25
N ALA A 577 -6.67 -8.35 25.10
CA ALA A 577 -6.09 -9.20 26.14
C ALA A 577 -7.10 -10.20 26.77
N GLY A 578 -7.96 -10.80 25.94
CA GLY A 578 -8.98 -11.77 26.35
C GLY A 578 -10.25 -11.17 26.96
N GLU A 579 -10.25 -9.91 27.38
CA GLU A 579 -11.42 -9.22 27.92
C GLU A 579 -12.27 -8.56 26.81
N THR A 580 -13.54 -8.94 26.66
CA THR A 580 -14.49 -8.25 25.79
C THR A 580 -14.68 -6.79 26.23
N PHE A 581 -14.76 -5.85 25.28
CA PHE A 581 -15.02 -4.43 25.55
C PHE A 581 -16.13 -3.82 24.71
N TYR A 582 -16.46 -4.40 23.56
CA TYR A 582 -17.52 -3.94 22.67
C TYR A 582 -18.25 -5.15 22.09
N THR A 583 -19.56 -5.06 21.95
CA THR A 583 -20.40 -6.15 21.43
C THR A 583 -21.59 -5.59 20.69
N GLY A 584 -22.16 -6.34 19.76
CA GLY A 584 -23.32 -5.90 18.99
C GLY A 584 -23.85 -6.91 17.98
N GLU A 585 -24.83 -6.47 17.21
CA GLU A 585 -25.31 -7.16 16.02
C GLU A 585 -25.23 -6.25 14.78
N ALA A 586 -25.16 -6.85 13.60
CA ALA A 586 -25.18 -6.16 12.32
C ALA A 586 -25.88 -6.98 11.23
N VAL A 587 -26.69 -6.32 10.41
CA VAL A 587 -27.27 -6.88 9.18
C VAL A 587 -26.55 -6.28 7.98
N HIS A 588 -25.89 -7.13 7.20
CA HIS A 588 -25.29 -6.76 5.91
C HIS A 588 -26.16 -7.26 4.76
N GLY A 589 -26.45 -6.37 3.82
CA GLY A 589 -27.06 -6.70 2.53
C GLY A 589 -26.01 -6.71 1.43
N PHE A 590 -25.98 -7.80 0.68
CA PHE A 590 -25.23 -7.96 -0.56
C PHE A 590 -26.25 -7.84 -1.70
N LEU A 591 -26.24 -6.71 -2.39
CA LEU A 591 -27.34 -6.23 -3.23
C LEU A 591 -26.86 -6.04 -4.67
N THR A 592 -27.59 -6.57 -5.66
CA THR A 592 -27.33 -6.20 -7.05
C THR A 592 -27.90 -4.81 -7.36
N GLN A 593 -27.36 -4.14 -8.38
CA GLN A 593 -27.77 -2.77 -8.74
C GLN A 593 -29.30 -2.59 -8.92
N PRO A 594 -30.06 -3.52 -9.54
CA PRO A 594 -31.52 -3.42 -9.62
C PRO A 594 -32.28 -3.45 -8.27
N VAL A 595 -31.67 -3.96 -7.20
CA VAL A 595 -32.22 -3.91 -5.84
C VAL A 595 -31.76 -2.62 -5.15
N LEU A 596 -30.49 -2.25 -5.28
CA LEU A 596 -29.93 -1.03 -4.70
C LEU A 596 -30.63 0.24 -5.22
N ALA A 597 -30.95 0.29 -6.51
CA ALA A 597 -31.68 1.39 -7.16
C ALA A 597 -33.13 1.56 -6.65
N ARG A 598 -33.67 0.61 -5.87
CA ARG A 598 -35.02 0.67 -5.28
C ARG A 598 -35.03 1.17 -3.83
N GLN A 599 -33.93 1.70 -3.32
CA GLN A 599 -33.86 2.30 -1.99
C GLN A 599 -34.78 3.53 -1.86
N GLN A 600 -35.84 3.39 -1.06
CA GLN A 600 -36.87 4.42 -0.82
C GLN A 600 -36.65 5.22 0.47
N GLY A 601 -35.49 5.12 1.12
CA GLY A 601 -35.26 5.73 2.43
C GLY A 601 -36.10 5.09 3.53
N LEU A 602 -36.16 5.76 4.68
CA LEU A 602 -36.89 5.31 5.88
C LEU A 602 -38.41 5.55 5.80
N ASP A 603 -38.86 6.43 4.89
CA ASP A 603 -40.24 6.91 4.79
C ASP A 603 -40.98 6.41 3.54
N GLY A 604 -40.48 5.37 2.87
CA GLY A 604 -41.15 4.76 1.71
C GLY A 604 -41.28 5.73 0.53
N GLY A 605 -40.23 6.53 0.27
CA GLY A 605 -40.17 7.53 -0.79
C GLY A 605 -40.85 8.86 -0.46
N ARG A 606 -41.58 8.96 0.66
CA ARG A 606 -42.18 10.22 1.12
C ARG A 606 -41.11 11.17 1.64
N LEU A 607 -41.07 12.38 1.10
CA LEU A 607 -40.25 13.47 1.63
C LEU A 607 -40.82 13.93 2.99
N VAL A 608 -40.14 13.55 4.07
CA VAL A 608 -40.40 14.03 5.43
C VAL A 608 -39.22 14.92 5.83
N PRO A 609 -39.36 16.25 5.88
CA PRO A 609 -38.23 17.13 6.18
C PRO A 609 -37.87 17.11 7.68
N PRO A 610 -36.67 17.59 8.08
CA PRO A 610 -36.28 17.69 9.49
C PRO A 610 -37.26 18.49 10.36
N TRP A 611 -37.33 18.19 11.65
CA TRP A 611 -38.31 18.73 12.60
C TRP A 611 -38.42 20.26 12.57
N LEU A 612 -37.32 20.99 12.57
CA LEU A 612 -37.33 22.47 12.52
C LEU A 612 -37.97 23.00 11.22
N ARG A 613 -37.83 22.27 10.11
CA ARG A 613 -38.42 22.61 8.82
C ARG A 613 -39.93 22.27 8.74
N GLN A 614 -40.48 21.57 9.74
CA GLN A 614 -41.92 21.28 9.86
C GLN A 614 -42.69 22.32 10.71
N GLN A 615 -42.00 23.19 11.45
CA GLN A 615 -42.66 24.07 12.44
C GLN A 615 -43.40 25.24 11.78
N THR A 616 -44.68 25.42 12.15
CA THR A 616 -45.54 26.50 11.63
C THR A 616 -45.33 27.82 12.36
N ALA A 617 -45.18 27.77 13.69
CA ALA A 617 -44.58 28.85 14.47
C ALA A 617 -43.05 28.77 14.34
N ARG A 618 -42.36 29.92 14.20
CA ARG A 618 -40.90 29.95 14.22
C ARG A 618 -40.41 29.67 15.65
N PRO A 619 -39.63 28.61 15.91
CA PRO A 619 -38.98 28.43 17.20
C PRO A 619 -37.91 29.51 17.42
N ASP A 620 -37.47 29.67 18.66
CA ASP A 620 -36.26 30.45 18.94
C ASP A 620 -35.02 29.65 18.49
N ALA A 621 -34.70 29.82 17.20
CA ALA A 621 -33.69 29.08 16.48
C ALA A 621 -32.50 29.99 16.17
N ARG A 622 -31.35 29.69 16.79
CA ARG A 622 -30.10 30.44 16.63
C ARG A 622 -29.06 29.62 15.86
N PRO A 623 -28.22 30.24 15.01
CA PRO A 623 -27.03 29.56 14.52
C PRO A 623 -26.15 29.16 15.72
N LEU A 624 -25.41 28.07 15.54
CA LEU A 624 -24.35 27.66 16.46
C LEU A 624 -23.03 27.74 15.70
N GLU A 625 -22.23 28.74 16.02
CA GLU A 625 -20.87 28.90 15.49
C GLU A 625 -19.96 27.78 16.02
N PRO A 626 -18.95 27.33 15.24
CA PRO A 626 -17.95 26.37 15.71
C PRO A 626 -17.19 26.88 16.95
N ASP A 627 -17.03 26.01 17.95
CA ASP A 627 -16.22 26.26 19.15
C ASP A 627 -14.74 26.14 18.79
N ALA A 628 -14.17 27.24 18.28
CA ALA A 628 -12.81 27.30 17.76
C ALA A 628 -11.71 27.04 18.82
N ASP A 629 -12.02 27.30 20.10
CA ASP A 629 -11.11 27.01 21.22
C ASP A 629 -11.15 25.52 21.62
N HIS A 630 -12.28 24.83 21.43
CA HIS A 630 -12.48 23.42 21.82
C HIS A 630 -13.21 22.59 20.73
N PRO A 631 -12.65 22.48 19.51
CA PRO A 631 -13.31 21.77 18.40
C PRO A 631 -13.63 20.32 18.77
N ALA A 632 -14.82 19.84 18.37
CA ALA A 632 -15.32 18.52 18.76
C ALA A 632 -14.59 17.34 18.08
N ALA A 633 -13.89 17.64 16.99
CA ALA A 633 -13.03 16.80 16.18
C ALA A 633 -12.20 17.71 15.24
N SER A 634 -11.24 17.16 14.50
CA SER A 634 -10.45 17.90 13.50
C SER A 634 -10.14 17.03 12.27
N GLY A 635 -9.53 17.62 11.24
CA GLY A 635 -9.08 16.89 10.04
C GLY A 635 -10.21 16.10 9.38
N ARG A 636 -10.01 14.79 9.20
CA ARG A 636 -10.98 13.89 8.54
C ARG A 636 -12.26 13.66 9.35
N LEU A 637 -12.24 13.93 10.66
CA LEU A 637 -13.40 13.78 11.54
C LEU A 637 -14.16 15.10 11.77
N ALA A 638 -13.75 16.20 11.14
CA ALA A 638 -14.36 17.53 11.25
C ALA A 638 -15.70 17.64 10.49
N PHE A 639 -16.65 16.74 10.78
CA PHE A 639 -17.91 16.62 10.03
C PHE A 639 -18.85 17.82 10.16
N LEU A 640 -18.57 18.78 11.04
CA LEU A 640 -19.39 19.97 11.28
C LEU A 640 -18.81 21.27 10.70
N ASP A 641 -17.51 21.31 10.35
CA ASP A 641 -16.81 22.57 9.98
C ASP A 641 -17.35 23.21 8.70
N ALA A 642 -17.84 22.40 7.77
CA ALA A 642 -18.47 22.84 6.51
C ALA A 642 -20.01 22.97 6.61
N ALA A 643 -20.59 22.87 7.81
CA ALA A 643 -22.03 22.77 8.01
C ALA A 643 -22.65 24.05 8.59
N THR A 644 -23.84 24.40 8.10
CA THR A 644 -24.71 25.35 8.82
C THR A 644 -25.40 24.59 9.94
N THR A 645 -25.07 24.89 11.20
CA THR A 645 -25.75 24.28 12.36
C THR A 645 -26.69 25.26 13.05
N THR A 646 -27.88 24.80 13.42
CA THR A 646 -28.96 25.63 14.00
C THR A 646 -29.53 24.94 15.24
N PHE A 647 -29.45 25.62 16.38
CA PHE A 647 -29.84 25.13 17.69
C PHE A 647 -31.16 25.74 18.18
N VAL A 648 -31.98 24.94 18.87
CA VAL A 648 -33.23 25.36 19.51
C VAL A 648 -33.28 24.82 20.95
N GLU A 649 -33.21 25.71 21.94
CA GLU A 649 -32.92 25.35 23.35
C GLU A 649 -34.03 24.52 24.02
N HIS A 650 -35.29 24.76 23.64
CA HIS A 650 -36.45 23.98 24.10
C HIS A 650 -37.15 23.28 22.91
N GLY A 651 -36.37 22.91 21.90
CA GLY A 651 -36.85 22.32 20.65
C GLY A 651 -36.84 20.79 20.61
N GLY A 652 -37.20 20.26 19.45
CA GLY A 652 -37.20 18.84 19.14
C GLY A 652 -38.41 18.07 19.68
N ARG A 653 -38.41 16.75 19.50
CA ARG A 653 -39.53 15.86 19.83
C ARG A 653 -39.83 15.75 21.34
N TYR A 654 -38.89 16.16 22.19
CA TYR A 654 -38.97 16.04 23.65
C TYR A 654 -38.87 17.38 24.39
N GLY A 655 -38.63 18.50 23.68
CA GLY A 655 -38.49 19.84 24.28
C GLY A 655 -37.22 20.09 25.09
N LEU A 656 -36.28 19.14 25.14
CA LEU A 656 -35.04 19.22 25.94
C LEU A 656 -33.84 19.83 25.19
N GLY A 657 -33.98 20.09 23.88
CA GLY A 657 -32.92 20.62 23.04
C GLY A 657 -32.85 19.93 21.68
N TYR A 658 -32.53 20.71 20.65
CA TYR A 658 -32.49 20.25 19.26
C TYR A 658 -31.38 20.95 18.48
N LEU A 659 -30.72 20.19 17.59
CA LEU A 659 -29.75 20.70 16.63
C LEU A 659 -30.08 20.17 15.23
N LEU A 660 -30.20 21.07 14.26
CA LEU A 660 -30.18 20.78 12.81
C LEU A 660 -28.78 21.09 12.27
N CYS A 661 -28.31 20.26 11.34
CA CYS A 661 -27.07 20.41 10.59
C CYS A 661 -27.38 20.30 9.10
N ASP A 662 -27.11 21.33 8.31
CA ASP A 662 -27.18 21.33 6.85
C ASP A 662 -25.76 21.45 6.28
N ARG A 663 -25.21 20.35 5.71
CA ARG A 663 -23.84 20.24 5.18
C ARG A 663 -23.87 19.96 3.67
N PRO A 664 -23.30 20.83 2.82
CA PRO A 664 -23.03 20.51 1.43
C PRO A 664 -22.15 19.26 1.33
N ILE A 665 -22.43 18.39 0.36
CA ILE A 665 -21.58 17.22 0.08
C ILE A 665 -20.51 17.66 -0.90
N ASP A 666 -19.24 17.42 -0.55
CA ASP A 666 -18.10 17.60 -1.44
C ASP A 666 -17.79 16.26 -2.14
N PRO A 667 -17.70 16.18 -3.47
CA PRO A 667 -17.28 14.96 -4.15
C PRO A 667 -15.91 14.44 -3.72
N ASP A 668 -15.03 15.34 -3.26
CA ASP A 668 -13.66 15.05 -2.81
C ASP A 668 -13.57 14.79 -1.29
N ASP A 669 -14.71 14.64 -0.58
CA ASP A 669 -14.74 14.21 0.84
C ASP A 669 -13.93 12.91 1.01
N TRP A 670 -12.93 12.94 1.88
CA TRP A 670 -11.85 11.92 1.97
C TRP A 670 -12.35 10.46 2.00
N PHE A 671 -13.49 10.21 2.64
CA PHE A 671 -14.05 8.86 2.77
C PHE A 671 -14.53 8.29 1.43
N PHE A 672 -14.85 9.10 0.42
CA PHE A 672 -15.21 8.58 -0.91
C PHE A 672 -14.02 7.91 -1.61
N GLY A 673 -12.81 8.44 -1.44
CA GLY A 673 -11.57 7.82 -1.92
C GLY A 673 -11.03 6.70 -1.03
N HIS A 674 -11.52 6.60 0.22
CA HIS A 674 -11.04 5.65 1.23
C HIS A 674 -12.02 4.50 1.54
N HIS A 675 -13.29 4.56 1.10
CA HIS A 675 -14.25 3.48 1.33
C HIS A 675 -14.08 2.39 0.24
N PHE A 676 -15.09 2.08 -0.58
CA PHE A 676 -14.97 0.99 -1.55
C PHE A 676 -14.45 1.44 -2.93
N LEU A 677 -13.40 0.76 -3.41
CA LEU A 677 -12.91 0.91 -4.78
C LEU A 677 -14.03 0.57 -5.79
N HIS A 678 -14.24 1.46 -6.76
CA HIS A 678 -15.33 1.45 -7.76
C HIS A 678 -16.76 1.63 -7.22
N ASP A 679 -16.95 1.79 -5.90
CA ASP A 679 -18.28 1.99 -5.27
C ASP A 679 -18.21 3.11 -4.20
N PRO A 680 -17.91 4.36 -4.58
CA PRO A 680 -17.73 5.46 -3.64
C PRO A 680 -19.05 5.83 -2.94
N VAL A 681 -19.06 5.67 -1.62
CA VAL A 681 -20.21 5.92 -0.74
C VAL A 681 -19.72 6.35 0.64
N MET A 682 -20.46 7.20 1.36
CA MET A 682 -20.13 7.55 2.75
C MET A 682 -20.34 6.33 3.67
N PRO A 683 -19.37 6.00 4.55
CA PRO A 683 -19.57 5.01 5.61
C PRO A 683 -20.70 5.44 6.57
N GLY A 684 -21.57 4.49 6.95
CA GLY A 684 -22.64 4.77 7.93
C GLY A 684 -22.08 5.18 9.30
N SER A 685 -20.89 4.67 9.65
CA SER A 685 -20.11 5.04 10.82
C SER A 685 -19.76 6.54 10.88
N CYS A 686 -19.43 7.18 9.75
CA CYS A 686 -19.25 8.63 9.66
C CYS A 686 -20.55 9.39 9.99
N GLY A 687 -21.69 8.88 9.51
CA GLY A 687 -23.01 9.43 9.82
C GLY A 687 -23.36 9.31 11.31
N VAL A 688 -22.99 8.19 11.95
CA VAL A 688 -23.15 7.99 13.40
C VAL A 688 -22.22 8.92 14.20
N GLU A 689 -20.93 9.01 13.85
CA GLU A 689 -19.97 9.88 14.55
C GLU A 689 -20.37 11.36 14.43
N MET A 690 -20.83 11.81 13.26
CA MET A 690 -21.34 13.17 13.09
C MET A 690 -22.57 13.42 13.99
N LEU A 691 -23.49 12.46 14.14
CA LEU A 691 -24.62 12.58 15.08
C LEU A 691 -24.17 12.59 16.55
N LEU A 692 -23.09 11.89 16.90
CA LEU A 692 -22.45 12.03 18.23
C LEU A 692 -21.86 13.43 18.40
N GLN A 693 -21.09 13.95 17.44
CA GLN A 693 -20.53 15.30 17.48
C GLN A 693 -21.62 16.38 17.59
N MET A 694 -22.71 16.25 16.81
CA MET A 694 -23.91 17.08 16.94
C MET A 694 -24.51 17.00 18.35
N THR A 695 -24.52 15.81 18.97
CA THR A 695 -24.96 15.65 20.36
C THR A 695 -24.01 16.40 21.32
N ARG A 696 -22.69 16.27 21.17
CA ARG A 696 -21.69 17.03 21.97
C ARG A 696 -21.93 18.54 21.86
N ALA A 697 -22.12 19.05 20.65
CA ALA A 697 -22.39 20.46 20.36
C ALA A 697 -23.74 20.93 20.97
N CYS A 698 -24.80 20.13 20.84
CA CYS A 698 -26.11 20.41 21.42
C CYS A 698 -26.05 20.53 22.96
N LEU A 699 -25.27 19.67 23.64
CA LEU A 699 -25.10 19.71 25.10
C LEU A 699 -24.36 20.96 25.59
N ARG A 700 -23.31 21.41 24.88
CA ARG A 700 -22.64 22.68 25.17
C ARG A 700 -23.58 23.86 24.91
N ALA A 701 -24.28 23.87 23.77
CA ALA A 701 -25.20 24.92 23.37
C ALA A 701 -26.38 25.09 24.34
N ALA A 702 -26.87 23.99 24.92
CA ALA A 702 -27.90 23.93 25.97
C ALA A 702 -27.36 24.19 27.39
N LYS A 703 -26.05 24.46 27.55
CA LYS A 703 -25.38 24.67 28.85
C LYS A 703 -25.54 23.50 29.83
N ILE A 704 -25.76 22.29 29.30
CA ILE A 704 -25.84 21.05 30.11
C ILE A 704 -24.43 20.65 30.60
N THR A 705 -23.39 21.06 29.87
CA THR A 705 -21.98 20.85 30.22
C THR A 705 -21.10 22.05 29.88
N THR A 706 -20.06 22.24 30.70
CA THR A 706 -18.86 23.04 30.39
C THR A 706 -17.60 22.17 30.29
N ALA A 707 -17.71 20.86 30.48
CA ALA A 707 -16.59 19.92 30.35
C ALA A 707 -16.20 19.73 28.88
N THR A 708 -14.90 19.56 28.63
CA THR A 708 -14.30 19.57 27.29
C THR A 708 -14.89 18.49 26.38
N MET A 709 -15.04 17.25 26.85
CA MET A 709 -15.62 16.14 26.06
C MET A 709 -16.56 15.28 26.94
N PRO A 710 -17.79 14.97 26.49
CA PRO A 710 -18.60 13.88 27.05
C PRO A 710 -18.11 12.53 26.54
N GLU A 711 -18.12 11.53 27.42
CA GLU A 711 -17.75 10.15 27.10
C GLU A 711 -18.97 9.33 26.64
N PRO A 712 -18.81 8.24 25.87
CA PRO A 712 -19.90 7.30 25.62
C PRO A 712 -20.43 6.67 26.91
N GLN A 713 -21.75 6.57 27.06
CA GLN A 713 -22.34 5.91 28.22
C GLN A 713 -22.10 4.39 28.15
N LEU A 714 -21.23 3.89 29.02
CA LEU A 714 -20.95 2.44 29.13
C LEU A 714 -22.24 1.65 29.39
N GLY A 715 -22.35 0.48 28.75
CA GLY A 715 -23.48 -0.44 28.81
C GLY A 715 -24.71 -0.05 27.98
N ALA A 716 -24.83 1.20 27.52
CA ALA A 716 -25.95 1.64 26.70
C ALA A 716 -25.92 1.02 25.30
N GLU A 717 -27.08 0.61 24.79
CA GLU A 717 -27.21 0.08 23.43
C GLU A 717 -27.49 1.21 22.44
N LEU A 718 -26.52 1.51 21.60
CA LEU A 718 -26.70 2.32 20.40
C LEU A 718 -27.39 1.46 19.34
N ARG A 719 -28.39 1.98 18.64
CA ARG A 719 -29.08 1.29 17.53
C ARG A 719 -29.09 2.14 16.27
N TRP A 720 -28.91 1.52 15.10
CA TRP A 720 -28.97 2.23 13.82
C TRP A 720 -29.68 1.43 12.73
N THR A 721 -30.33 2.17 11.82
CA THR A 721 -30.96 1.64 10.62
C THR A 721 -30.62 2.53 9.43
N TYR A 722 -30.19 1.92 8.33
CA TYR A 722 -29.83 2.55 7.07
C TYR A 722 -30.73 2.03 5.93
N ARG A 723 -31.36 2.95 5.18
CA ARG A 723 -32.26 2.64 4.04
C ARG A 723 -31.93 3.47 2.79
N GLY A 724 -30.70 3.96 2.69
CA GLY A 724 -30.18 4.70 1.55
C GLY A 724 -28.65 4.87 1.63
N GLN A 725 -28.07 5.45 0.59
CA GLN A 725 -26.63 5.66 0.47
C GLN A 725 -26.29 7.09 0.01
N ILE A 726 -25.24 7.68 0.57
CA ILE A 726 -24.72 9.01 0.24
C ILE A 726 -23.52 8.82 -0.68
N GLN A 727 -23.51 9.43 -1.86
CA GLN A 727 -22.52 9.24 -2.92
C GLN A 727 -21.99 10.59 -3.42
N PRO A 728 -20.83 10.66 -4.11
CA PRO A 728 -20.19 11.93 -4.49
C PRO A 728 -21.04 12.90 -5.31
N TYR A 729 -22.07 12.40 -6.01
CA TYR A 729 -22.96 13.22 -6.85
C TYR A 729 -24.19 13.78 -6.12
N ASN A 730 -24.38 13.42 -4.84
CA ASN A 730 -25.40 14.04 -3.99
C ASN A 730 -24.97 15.45 -3.58
N ARG A 731 -25.91 16.32 -3.22
CA ARG A 731 -25.63 17.76 -3.04
C ARG A 731 -25.68 18.21 -1.59
N MET A 732 -26.62 17.65 -0.82
CA MET A 732 -26.90 18.10 0.54
C MET A 732 -27.09 16.91 1.48
N LEU A 733 -26.28 16.88 2.53
CA LEU A 733 -26.44 16.04 3.71
C LEU A 733 -27.13 16.89 4.77
N GLN A 734 -28.30 16.47 5.26
CA GLN A 734 -28.95 17.11 6.40
C GLN A 734 -28.99 16.12 7.56
N ALA A 735 -28.76 16.56 8.78
CA ALA A 735 -28.87 15.71 9.97
C ALA A 735 -29.54 16.45 11.10
N GLU A 736 -30.24 15.73 11.97
CA GLU A 736 -30.84 16.31 13.17
C GLU A 736 -30.59 15.45 14.40
N VAL A 737 -30.49 16.09 15.56
CA VAL A 737 -30.42 15.46 16.88
C VAL A 737 -31.49 16.05 17.79
N HIS A 738 -32.20 15.17 18.51
CA HIS A 738 -33.08 15.54 19.61
C HIS A 738 -32.51 15.00 20.92
N LEU A 739 -32.36 15.85 21.94
CA LEU A 739 -32.12 15.39 23.30
C LEU A 739 -33.41 14.77 23.85
N ARG A 740 -33.33 13.58 24.46
CA ARG A 740 -34.47 12.73 24.85
C ARG A 740 -34.63 12.56 26.36
N ASP A 741 -33.53 12.43 27.09
CA ASP A 741 -33.51 12.44 28.55
C ASP A 741 -32.21 13.07 29.07
N VAL A 742 -32.26 13.74 30.22
CA VAL A 742 -31.11 14.38 30.90
C VAL A 742 -31.14 14.03 32.39
N THR A 743 -30.79 12.79 32.70
CA THR A 743 -30.71 12.27 34.07
C THR A 743 -29.46 12.81 34.79
N ARG A 744 -29.66 13.46 35.94
CA ARG A 744 -28.58 13.96 36.82
C ARG A 744 -28.46 13.08 38.06
N THR A 745 -27.23 12.73 38.43
CA THR A 745 -26.87 11.83 39.53
C THR A 745 -25.64 12.36 40.28
N ASP A 746 -25.37 11.84 41.47
CA ASP A 746 -24.19 12.22 42.26
C ASP A 746 -22.85 11.92 41.54
N THR A 747 -22.85 10.94 40.62
CA THR A 747 -21.68 10.57 39.81
C THR A 747 -21.53 11.38 38.53
N GLY A 748 -22.55 12.12 38.09
CA GLY A 748 -22.54 12.89 36.85
C GLY A 748 -23.89 13.05 36.17
N VAL A 749 -23.87 13.50 34.92
CA VAL A 749 -25.05 13.66 34.06
C VAL A 749 -24.99 12.65 32.91
N THR A 750 -26.03 11.83 32.76
CA THR A 750 -26.19 10.97 31.59
C THR A 750 -27.28 11.54 30.71
N VAL A 751 -26.99 11.66 29.41
CA VAL A 751 -27.93 12.18 28.41
C VAL A 751 -28.14 11.15 27.33
N THR A 752 -29.40 10.95 26.94
CA THR A 752 -29.77 10.18 25.75
C THR A 752 -30.32 11.10 24.67
N ALA A 753 -30.04 10.78 23.42
CA ALA A 753 -30.50 11.49 22.24
C ALA A 753 -30.88 10.54 21.11
N GLU A 754 -31.64 11.05 20.14
CA GLU A 754 -31.97 10.35 18.89
C GLU A 754 -31.57 11.21 17.70
N GLY A 755 -31.03 10.58 16.66
CA GLY A 755 -30.58 11.22 15.44
C GLY A 755 -31.24 10.69 14.17
N SER A 756 -31.19 11.49 13.11
CA SER A 756 -31.55 11.07 11.75
C SER A 756 -30.72 11.80 10.71
N VAL A 757 -30.51 11.19 9.55
CA VAL A 757 -29.75 11.77 8.41
C VAL A 757 -30.55 11.65 7.12
N TRP A 758 -30.51 12.72 6.33
CA TRP A 758 -31.09 12.88 5.02
C TRP A 758 -30.01 13.12 3.96
N ARG A 759 -30.35 12.77 2.73
CA ARG A 759 -29.55 13.01 1.53
C ARG A 759 -30.46 13.52 0.43
N ASP A 760 -30.26 14.77 0.03
CA ASP A 760 -31.09 15.48 -0.95
C ASP A 760 -32.60 15.43 -0.60
N GLY A 761 -32.91 15.61 0.70
CA GLY A 761 -34.29 15.61 1.23
C GLY A 761 -34.91 14.22 1.49
N LEU A 762 -34.26 13.12 1.11
CA LEU A 762 -34.69 11.76 1.46
C LEU A 762 -34.08 11.33 2.80
N ARG A 763 -34.90 10.97 3.81
CA ARG A 763 -34.40 10.43 5.09
C ARG A 763 -33.87 9.01 4.90
N ILE A 764 -32.63 8.76 5.27
CA ILE A 764 -31.92 7.50 4.97
C ILE A 764 -31.32 6.81 6.19
N TYR A 765 -30.88 7.55 7.22
CA TYR A 765 -30.38 6.97 8.48
C TYR A 765 -31.26 7.39 9.65
N ALA A 766 -31.44 6.48 10.60
CA ALA A 766 -31.97 6.74 11.93
C ALA A 766 -31.03 6.10 12.97
N VAL A 767 -30.76 6.83 14.05
CA VAL A 767 -29.90 6.36 15.15
C VAL A 767 -30.63 6.61 16.46
N ASP A 768 -30.89 5.55 17.22
CA ASP A 768 -31.62 5.58 18.49
C ASP A 768 -30.67 5.33 19.67
N ASN A 769 -30.99 5.96 20.79
CA ASN A 769 -30.24 5.89 22.05
C ASN A 769 -28.74 6.23 21.92
N ILE A 770 -28.45 7.39 21.30
CA ILE A 770 -27.14 8.04 21.40
C ILE A 770 -26.96 8.48 22.85
N ALA A 771 -26.26 7.66 23.64
CA ALA A 771 -26.13 7.85 25.08
C ALA A 771 -24.71 8.27 25.47
N VAL A 772 -24.60 9.37 26.20
CA VAL A 772 -23.32 9.93 26.66
C VAL A 772 -23.35 10.25 28.15
N HIS A 773 -22.19 10.14 28.79
CA HIS A 773 -21.97 10.46 30.19
C HIS A 773 -21.05 11.68 30.34
N LEU A 774 -21.36 12.49 31.34
CA LEU A 774 -20.61 13.66 31.77
C LEU A 774 -20.25 13.44 33.24
N PRO A 775 -18.99 13.10 33.58
CA PRO A 775 -18.61 12.83 34.96
C PRO A 775 -18.85 14.06 35.83
N GLY A 776 -19.30 13.83 37.06
CA GLY A 776 -19.49 14.87 38.06
C GLY A 776 -18.18 15.62 38.31
N GLY A 777 -18.23 16.95 38.27
CA GLY A 777 -17.06 17.78 38.55
C GLY A 777 -16.52 17.47 39.94
N SER A 778 -15.25 17.04 40.02
CA SER A 778 -14.58 16.85 41.30
C SER A 778 -14.66 18.17 42.10
N PRO A 779 -14.99 18.13 43.41
CA PRO A 779 -14.96 19.35 44.21
C PRO A 779 -13.56 19.93 44.12
N ALA A 780 -13.47 21.20 43.70
CA ALA A 780 -12.18 21.88 43.62
C ALA A 780 -11.51 21.78 45.00
N ARG A 781 -10.24 21.36 45.02
CA ARG A 781 -9.41 21.51 46.22
C ARG A 781 -9.30 23.01 46.49
N GLU A 782 -10.07 23.50 47.45
CA GLU A 782 -9.88 24.83 48.00
C GLU A 782 -8.43 24.94 48.47
N ALA A 783 -7.73 25.95 47.95
CA ALA A 783 -6.36 26.22 48.34
C ALA A 783 -6.35 26.85 49.74
N ALA A 784 -5.58 26.24 50.63
CA ALA A 784 -5.29 26.71 51.99
C ALA A 784 -3.76 26.72 52.20
#